data_AF-A0A8J6HTM4-F1
#
_entry.id   AF-A0A8J6HTM4-F1
#
_cell.length_a   1.000
_cell.length_b   1.000
_cell.length_c   1.000
_cell.angle_alpha   90.00
_cell.angle_beta   90.00
_cell.angle_gamma   90.00
#
_symmetry.space_group_name_H-M   'P 1'
#
loop_
_entity.id
_entity.type
_entity.pdbx_description
1 polymer ?
#
loop_
_entity_poly.entity_id
_entity_poly.type
_entity_poly.pdbx_seq_one_letter_code
_entity_poly.pdbx_strand_id
1 'polypeptide(L)'
;MPFVTSYLLVGAKEFPIRFSKSGPALTLHVDVGDCTLDVDLVISFVFTKDEWPHDSPNPYSKYLSCGGSSGFNEFFIVAKNPKDVPDYFLPEQHWRLSFQEQERQLIANKVRLKPVGRLLKKLKKKQQHDKIASYYIKTVLLFMVERRTDAFWQQSLSHVFLDDLETYTKYIRNKKIPYYWNEEYNLIGHVDHRTLTNFADRLENIIEDIKRNPDEPYTVVDYLLNVWERAQFFVEDEHNMENILHKVNRRFISPSGEDIHRNNEIFESVINVLVLENMQSVDPVFASMFKRVFYGGSYYDGLHVGRTYDYDLNLLLVMPQDASPNLQQSTFPSHIQLQVTNTSWLWTSPVYSNFKQTFLDDDNYLITDKALNWMKSIVQTGFDLLPCTGGRHYLSTEVGEFPVYFSESGPAVTLHIDVDGDYRIVVDLVVSFVFTEDKWPPGFLPNPYSKFISWLGTTTDLNEFFIVAKKPKDVPDYYLHGRHWRLSFQEQERELIADKEKLMAVGRLLKKMRNKEQHNKIASYYIKTVLLFMVKQRNDAFWKQPLSTVLLDVLETYTKYIRDKKIPYYWNKEYNLIGHIDDRTLTNFADRLEYIIKDIKTNQDKPDTVAKYLLNNGELEAFYREGLDKPERQSKLSNMEKVLQEINKKFISLPEQEIRRNNQILDSVVTTFVDKMKQKDALFKATYRRVFYGGSYYDGLRVGKPEEFDLDLLLDIPKFSEPTLIPSNIPGFVHLQVKNFDGFMKRPEAQPAYASFGKLFSGNFLSTQKALAWMEGVVQKSLNDFPKQGTAHVVKNATGTFLVSFSKAGPALTLHVSGAGVKMDVDLVTCFVFRGDKWPVNGFRSNPFPSTKPEFFIVPKKPKAPDNQPIERYWRLSFQEQERLLMDNKRTLKPTIKLLKKMRDNMGQKCIASYYIKTVLLHIVDHKDLSFWTNPLSQVFMTVLKEYREFIKDQKIPYYWNKKNNLIGKVGSDTLANVSNRIGVVIKDIENNPDKPETVAKYLCKIWDQIDVKCVQLEFSVSRDEYRILAGGVVTEASTQSSNQSCVVA
;
A
#
# COMPACT_ATOMS: atom_id res chain seq x y z
N MET A 1 -6.57 17.26 43.49
CA MET A 1 -7.65 16.29 43.19
C MET A 1 -6.99 14.99 42.77
N PRO A 2 -7.45 13.82 43.25
CA PRO A 2 -6.90 12.54 42.82
C PRO A 2 -7.04 12.42 41.29
N PHE A 3 -5.99 12.01 40.60
CA PHE A 3 -5.96 11.90 39.15
C PHE A 3 -7.06 10.94 38.69
N VAL A 4 -8.15 11.48 38.16
CA VAL A 4 -9.10 10.69 37.37
C VAL A 4 -8.38 10.41 36.06
N THR A 5 -7.85 9.21 35.90
CA THR A 5 -7.37 8.73 34.59
C THR A 5 -8.61 8.63 33.71
N SER A 6 -8.80 9.62 32.85
CA SER A 6 -9.81 9.56 31.80
C SER A 6 -9.27 8.68 30.67
N TYR A 7 -10.13 8.14 29.82
CA TYR A 7 -9.71 7.30 28.69
C TYR A 7 -10.37 7.82 27.42
N LEU A 8 -9.63 7.78 26.31
CA LEU A 8 -10.14 8.10 24.97
C LEU A 8 -10.46 6.79 24.24
N LEU A 9 -11.69 6.70 23.73
CA LEU A 9 -12.18 5.56 22.96
C LEU A 9 -12.00 5.83 21.46
N VAL A 10 -11.23 4.99 20.78
CA VAL A 10 -11.10 5.00 19.33
C VAL A 10 -11.37 3.58 18.82
N GLY A 11 -12.56 3.35 18.27
CA GLY A 11 -13.03 1.99 18.00
C GLY A 11 -13.22 1.20 19.29
N ALA A 12 -12.60 0.01 19.40
CA ALA A 12 -12.67 -0.88 20.56
C ALA A 12 -11.49 -0.78 21.54
N LYS A 13 -10.56 0.18 21.34
CA LYS A 13 -9.38 0.36 22.19
C LYS A 13 -9.51 1.58 23.08
N GLU A 14 -9.11 1.42 24.34
CA GLU A 14 -8.99 2.52 25.29
C GLU A 14 -7.55 2.98 25.35
N PHE A 15 -7.39 4.29 25.33
CA PHE A 15 -6.11 4.91 25.56
C PHE A 15 -6.20 5.75 26.82
N PRO A 16 -5.35 5.49 27.85
CA PRO A 16 -5.28 6.36 29.00
C PRO A 16 -4.98 7.77 28.52
N ILE A 17 -5.82 8.70 28.94
CA ILE A 17 -5.62 10.10 28.66
C ILE A 17 -5.34 10.89 29.92
N ARG A 18 -4.36 11.77 29.79
CA ARG A 18 -4.03 12.74 30.83
C ARG A 18 -4.05 14.11 30.18
N PHE A 19 -4.61 15.07 30.89
CA PHE A 19 -4.55 16.46 30.49
C PHE A 19 -3.41 17.12 31.24
N SER A 20 -2.55 17.82 30.51
CA SER A 20 -1.66 18.81 31.10
C SER A 20 -1.88 20.16 30.44
N LYS A 21 -1.54 21.21 31.17
CA LYS A 21 -1.48 22.55 30.62
C LYS A 21 -0.02 22.92 30.43
N SER A 22 0.37 23.17 29.18
CA SER A 22 1.72 23.62 28.83
C SER A 22 1.64 24.90 28.01
N GLY A 23 1.83 26.05 28.66
CA GLY A 23 1.61 27.35 28.03
C GLY A 23 0.14 27.57 27.60
N PRO A 24 -0.15 27.97 26.35
CA PRO A 24 -1.52 28.16 25.86
C PRO A 24 -2.23 26.86 25.47
N ALA A 25 -1.50 25.74 25.41
CA ALA A 25 -2.04 24.46 24.99
C ALA A 25 -2.59 23.69 26.19
N LEU A 26 -3.78 23.12 26.00
CA LEU A 26 -4.25 21.97 26.73
C LEU A 26 -3.72 20.73 26.00
N THR A 27 -2.66 20.12 26.55
CA THR A 27 -2.05 18.93 25.97
C THR A 27 -2.82 17.71 26.46
N LEU A 28 -3.46 17.02 25.53
CA LEU A 28 -4.04 15.70 25.73
C LEU A 28 -2.93 14.67 25.47
N HIS A 29 -2.42 14.08 26.54
CA HIS A 29 -1.52 12.94 26.49
C HIS A 29 -2.35 11.69 26.29
N VAL A 30 -2.16 10.98 25.18
CA VAL A 30 -2.84 9.72 24.85
C VAL A 30 -1.81 8.61 24.90
N ASP A 31 -1.85 7.79 25.94
CA ASP A 31 -0.91 6.67 26.09
C ASP A 31 -1.32 5.53 25.13
N VAL A 32 -0.54 5.32 24.05
CA VAL A 32 -0.74 4.30 23.02
C VAL A 32 0.40 3.28 23.12
N GLY A 33 0.17 2.23 23.91
CA GLY A 33 1.22 1.26 24.24
C GLY A 33 2.36 1.93 25.01
N ASP A 34 3.59 1.81 24.50
CA ASP A 34 4.80 2.41 25.11
C ASP A 34 5.06 3.86 24.72
N CYS A 35 4.19 4.44 23.89
CA CYS A 35 4.34 5.78 23.36
C CYS A 35 3.20 6.66 23.86
N THR A 36 3.52 7.82 24.43
CA THR A 36 2.52 8.86 24.66
C THR A 36 2.40 9.72 23.42
N LEU A 37 1.19 9.82 22.87
CA LEU A 37 0.83 10.74 21.81
C LEU A 37 0.31 12.04 22.43
N ASP A 38 1.06 13.11 22.29
CA ASP A 38 0.69 14.43 22.82
C ASP A 38 -0.07 15.22 21.77
N VAL A 39 -1.35 15.54 22.04
CA VAL A 39 -2.18 16.42 21.22
C VAL A 39 -2.34 17.77 21.91
N ASP A 40 -1.71 18.80 21.37
CA ASP A 40 -1.84 20.17 21.87
C ASP A 40 -3.11 20.82 21.32
N LEU A 41 -4.09 21.08 22.19
CA LEU A 41 -5.28 21.86 21.87
C LEU A 41 -5.07 23.32 22.30
N VAL A 42 -5.03 24.24 21.34
CA VAL A 42 -4.87 25.68 21.60
C VAL A 42 -6.16 26.39 21.23
N ILE A 43 -6.77 27.08 22.20
CA ILE A 43 -7.91 27.94 21.94
C ILE A 43 -7.40 29.21 21.24
N SER A 44 -7.96 29.48 20.06
CA SER A 44 -7.58 30.63 19.24
C SER A 44 -8.81 31.33 18.67
N PHE A 45 -8.77 32.66 18.61
CA PHE A 45 -9.74 33.45 17.86
C PHE A 45 -9.15 33.83 16.51
N VAL A 46 -9.99 33.79 15.47
CA VAL A 46 -9.62 34.09 14.09
C VAL A 46 -10.03 35.53 13.78
N PHE A 47 -9.11 36.28 13.21
CA PHE A 47 -9.32 37.64 12.72
C PHE A 47 -8.83 37.74 11.29
N THR A 48 -9.33 38.71 10.54
CA THR A 48 -8.91 39.02 9.19
C THR A 48 -7.95 40.22 9.18
N LYS A 49 -7.15 40.34 8.12
CA LYS A 49 -6.19 41.45 7.94
C LYS A 49 -6.86 42.83 8.02
N ASP A 50 -8.14 42.91 7.63
CA ASP A 50 -8.92 44.15 7.60
C ASP A 50 -9.30 44.59 9.02
N GLU A 51 -9.23 43.67 9.99
CA GLU A 51 -9.42 43.92 11.43
C GLU A 51 -8.09 44.24 12.15
N TRP A 52 -6.99 44.39 11.41
CA TRP A 52 -5.70 44.79 11.98
C TRP A 52 -5.70 46.28 12.37
N PRO A 53 -5.16 46.68 13.53
CA PRO A 53 -5.15 48.08 13.95
C PRO A 53 -4.44 48.97 12.90
N HIS A 54 -5.14 50.01 12.42
CA HIS A 54 -4.64 50.90 11.36
C HIS A 54 -3.33 51.63 11.73
N ASP A 55 -3.10 51.85 13.03
CA ASP A 55 -1.91 52.55 13.55
C ASP A 55 -0.74 51.62 13.88
N SER A 56 -0.83 50.31 13.57
CA SER A 56 0.21 49.31 13.87
C SER A 56 0.86 48.75 12.60
N PRO A 57 2.20 48.53 12.57
CA PRO A 57 2.87 47.90 11.44
C PRO A 57 2.21 46.57 11.07
N ASN A 58 1.73 46.46 9.83
CA ASN A 58 0.97 45.31 9.39
C ASN A 58 1.91 44.18 8.88
N PRO A 59 1.99 43.02 9.56
CA PRO A 59 2.86 41.91 9.18
C PRO A 59 2.46 41.24 7.85
N TYR A 60 1.24 41.50 7.33
CA TYR A 60 0.80 40.99 6.03
C TYR A 60 1.61 41.57 4.87
N SER A 61 2.12 42.80 5.00
CA SER A 61 3.01 43.40 3.98
C SER A 61 4.27 42.54 3.79
N LYS A 62 4.89 42.14 4.90
CA LYS A 62 6.06 41.25 4.94
C LYS A 62 5.73 39.83 4.46
N TYR A 63 4.55 39.30 4.81
CA TYR A 63 4.10 37.99 4.33
C TYR A 63 3.96 37.97 2.80
N LEU A 64 3.33 38.99 2.21
CA LEU A 64 3.14 39.10 0.76
C LEU A 64 4.47 39.31 0.03
N SER A 65 5.40 40.12 0.56
CA SER A 65 6.72 40.32 -0.05
C SER A 65 7.57 39.05 -0.07
N CYS A 66 7.35 38.13 0.88
CA CYS A 66 8.03 36.84 0.96
C CYS A 66 7.35 35.72 0.13
N GLY A 67 6.43 36.07 -0.79
CA GLY A 67 5.76 35.11 -1.67
C GLY A 67 4.51 34.45 -1.07
N GLY A 68 3.96 35.01 0.02
CA GLY A 68 2.68 34.60 0.57
C GLY A 68 1.51 34.84 -0.38
N SER A 69 0.51 33.95 -0.37
CA SER A 69 -0.68 34.11 -1.20
C SER A 69 -1.59 35.22 -0.68
N SER A 70 -2.07 36.08 -1.57
CA SER A 70 -3.10 37.10 -1.29
C SER A 70 -4.47 36.51 -0.91
N GLY A 71 -4.66 35.20 -1.09
CA GLY A 71 -5.88 34.49 -0.70
C GLY A 71 -5.97 34.15 0.78
N PHE A 72 -4.89 34.34 1.56
CA PHE A 72 -4.90 34.09 3.00
C PHE A 72 -4.90 35.39 3.79
N ASN A 73 -6.08 35.72 4.33
CA ASN A 73 -6.31 36.98 5.04
C ASN A 73 -6.49 36.80 6.55
N GLU A 74 -6.30 35.61 7.12
CA GLU A 74 -6.63 35.32 8.53
C GLU A 74 -5.41 35.24 9.45
N PHE A 75 -5.48 35.77 10.67
CA PHE A 75 -4.49 35.59 11.74
C PHE A 75 -5.19 35.17 13.03
N PHE A 76 -4.42 34.59 13.95
CA PHE A 76 -4.96 34.04 15.18
C PHE A 76 -4.43 34.79 16.39
N ILE A 77 -5.26 34.95 17.41
CA ILE A 77 -4.78 35.33 18.75
C ILE A 77 -4.96 34.14 19.70
N VAL A 78 -3.95 33.87 20.53
CA VAL A 78 -3.93 32.73 21.45
C VAL A 78 -3.70 33.19 22.89
N ALA A 79 -4.36 32.53 23.83
CA ALA A 79 -4.30 32.84 25.26
C ALA A 79 -2.93 32.46 25.86
N LYS A 80 -1.92 33.32 25.67
CA LYS A 80 -0.57 33.11 26.18
C LYS A 80 -0.03 34.38 26.84
N ASN A 81 0.18 34.32 28.14
CA ASN A 81 0.77 35.43 28.89
C ASN A 81 2.17 35.74 28.35
N PRO A 82 2.51 37.04 28.21
CA PRO A 82 3.86 37.45 27.88
C PRO A 82 4.82 36.97 28.98
N LYS A 83 6.00 36.51 28.56
CA LYS A 83 7.09 36.16 29.49
C LYS A 83 7.87 37.44 29.81
N ASP A 84 8.30 37.57 31.06
CA ASP A 84 9.20 38.65 31.51
C ASP A 84 8.60 40.07 31.40
N VAL A 85 7.35 40.25 31.85
CA VAL A 85 6.71 41.57 32.01
C VAL A 85 6.82 42.06 33.46
N PRO A 86 7.03 43.37 33.71
CA PRO A 86 7.07 43.93 35.07
C PRO A 86 5.75 43.72 35.84
N ASP A 87 5.80 43.64 37.17
CA ASP A 87 4.64 43.29 38.03
C ASP A 87 3.43 44.24 37.91
N TYR A 88 3.61 45.45 37.38
CA TYR A 88 2.52 46.40 37.12
C TYR A 88 1.79 46.17 35.78
N PHE A 89 2.27 45.23 34.97
CA PHE A 89 1.69 44.88 33.68
C PHE A 89 0.60 43.82 33.90
N LEU A 90 -0.66 44.10 33.58
CA LEU A 90 -1.77 43.15 33.73
C LEU A 90 -1.67 42.03 32.68
N PRO A 91 -1.12 40.84 33.00
CA PRO A 91 -0.82 39.82 31.98
C PRO A 91 -2.10 39.19 31.44
N GLU A 92 -3.18 39.24 32.21
CA GLU A 92 -4.50 38.66 31.92
C GLU A 92 -5.24 39.36 30.76
N GLN A 93 -4.83 40.58 30.41
CA GLN A 93 -5.43 41.35 29.31
C GLN A 93 -4.68 41.17 27.97
N HIS A 94 -3.60 40.38 27.94
CA HIS A 94 -2.71 40.28 26.79
C HIS A 94 -2.82 38.92 26.08
N TRP A 95 -3.01 38.98 24.75
CA TRP A 95 -3.10 37.81 23.88
C TRP A 95 -1.91 37.75 22.93
N ARG A 96 -1.42 36.55 22.62
CA ARG A 96 -0.30 36.38 21.69
C ARG A 96 -0.81 36.25 20.26
N LEU A 97 -0.26 37.03 19.35
CA LEU A 97 -0.47 36.89 17.92
C LEU A 97 0.19 35.61 17.37
N SER A 98 -0.51 34.91 16.50
CA SER A 98 -0.09 33.67 15.84
C SER A 98 -0.39 33.72 14.34
N PHE A 99 0.66 33.53 13.55
CA PHE A 99 0.64 33.53 12.09
C PHE A 99 0.95 32.14 11.53
N GLN A 100 0.46 31.10 12.21
CA GLN A 100 0.84 29.70 11.94
C GLN A 100 0.61 29.29 10.48
N GLU A 101 -0.48 29.74 9.86
CA GLU A 101 -0.82 29.41 8.47
C GLU A 101 0.09 30.14 7.47
N GLN A 102 0.43 31.40 7.73
CA GLN A 102 1.41 32.15 6.96
C GLN A 102 2.79 31.50 7.08
N GLU A 103 3.23 31.17 8.29
CA GLU A 103 4.49 30.45 8.52
C GLU A 103 4.49 29.10 7.79
N ARG A 104 3.35 28.38 7.76
CA ARG A 104 3.21 27.10 7.04
C ARG A 104 3.36 27.29 5.53
N GLN A 105 2.79 28.35 4.97
CA GLN A 105 2.91 28.67 3.54
C GLN A 105 4.31 29.11 3.15
N LEU A 106 4.94 29.98 3.94
CA LEU A 106 6.32 30.42 3.67
C LEU A 106 7.30 29.23 3.68
N ILE A 107 7.09 28.26 4.56
CA ILE A 107 7.90 27.03 4.66
C ILE A 107 7.52 26.00 3.57
N ALA A 108 6.35 26.12 2.93
CA ALA A 108 5.92 25.19 1.90
C ALA A 108 6.89 25.21 0.70
N ASN A 109 7.05 24.05 0.06
CA ASN A 109 7.92 23.85 -1.10
C ASN A 109 9.44 23.99 -0.87
N LYS A 110 9.90 24.22 0.38
CA LYS A 110 11.33 24.21 0.75
C LYS A 110 11.79 22.80 1.14
N VAL A 111 12.16 21.99 0.15
CA VAL A 111 12.42 20.53 0.27
C VAL A 111 13.38 20.18 1.42
N ARG A 112 14.42 21.01 1.66
CA ARG A 112 15.43 20.78 2.71
C ARG A 112 15.14 21.40 4.07
N LEU A 113 14.22 22.36 4.15
CA LEU A 113 13.98 23.15 5.38
C LEU A 113 13.45 22.29 6.53
N LYS A 114 12.50 21.39 6.26
CA LYS A 114 11.95 20.49 7.28
C LYS A 114 13.01 19.52 7.84
N PRO A 115 13.80 18.81 7.00
CA PRO A 115 14.95 18.03 7.45
C PRO A 115 15.95 18.82 8.30
N VAL A 116 16.41 19.99 7.83
CA VAL A 116 17.38 20.84 8.54
C VAL A 116 16.83 21.29 9.89
N GLY A 117 15.58 21.73 9.95
CA GLY A 117 14.92 22.09 11.20
C GLY A 117 14.83 20.93 12.20
N ARG A 118 14.73 19.68 11.75
CA ARG A 118 14.78 18.50 12.63
C ARG A 118 16.20 18.25 13.15
N LEU A 119 17.21 18.37 12.28
CA LEU A 119 18.62 18.19 12.65
C LEU A 119 19.08 19.25 13.66
N LEU A 120 18.75 20.53 13.45
CA LEU A 120 19.06 21.61 14.40
C LEU A 120 18.37 21.41 15.76
N LYS A 121 17.12 20.92 15.77
CA LYS A 121 16.43 20.57 17.03
C LYS A 121 17.09 19.39 17.73
N LYS A 122 17.52 18.36 16.99
CA LYS A 122 18.26 17.21 17.53
C LYS A 122 19.60 17.65 18.12
N LEU A 123 20.34 18.49 17.39
CA LEU A 123 21.60 19.08 17.86
C LEU A 123 21.38 19.90 19.13
N LYS A 124 20.39 20.80 19.17
CA LYS A 124 20.01 21.55 20.39
C LYS A 124 19.76 20.63 21.58
N LYS A 125 19.02 19.53 21.38
CA LYS A 125 18.74 18.55 22.45
C LYS A 125 20.01 17.85 22.92
N LYS A 126 20.85 17.38 22.00
CA LYS A 126 22.12 16.69 22.29
C LYS A 126 23.13 17.60 22.98
N GLN A 127 23.18 18.87 22.58
CA GLN A 127 24.05 19.89 23.16
C GLN A 127 23.46 20.57 24.42
N GLN A 128 22.27 20.17 24.87
CA GLN A 128 21.62 20.67 26.08
C GLN A 128 21.39 22.21 26.09
N HIS A 129 20.99 22.78 24.94
CA HIS A 129 20.63 24.20 24.87
C HIS A 129 19.21 24.44 25.38
N ASP A 130 18.93 24.11 26.64
CA ASP A 130 17.56 24.01 27.17
C ASP A 130 16.88 25.37 27.43
N LYS A 131 17.66 26.44 27.54
CA LYS A 131 17.16 27.82 27.61
C LYS A 131 16.68 28.37 26.26
N ILE A 132 16.90 27.66 25.15
CA ILE A 132 16.46 28.09 23.81
C ILE A 132 15.24 27.27 23.40
N ALA A 133 14.09 27.92 23.26
CA ALA A 133 12.87 27.23 22.82
C ALA A 133 12.99 26.75 21.36
N SER A 134 12.45 25.56 21.05
CA SER A 134 12.49 25.01 19.68
C SER A 134 11.78 25.88 18.64
N TYR A 135 10.85 26.74 19.06
CA TYR A 135 10.21 27.73 18.17
C TYR A 135 11.21 28.81 17.71
N TYR A 136 12.24 29.16 18.48
CA TYR A 136 13.23 30.17 18.09
C TYR A 136 14.06 29.70 16.90
N ILE A 137 14.31 28.38 16.77
CA ILE A 137 14.92 27.79 15.58
C ILE A 137 14.01 27.98 14.36
N LYS A 138 12.68 27.84 14.51
CA LYS A 138 11.72 28.11 13.42
C LYS A 138 11.78 29.57 12.99
N THR A 139 11.91 30.50 13.93
CA THR A 139 12.09 31.93 13.62
C THR A 139 13.34 32.20 12.79
N VAL A 140 14.48 31.58 13.13
CA VAL A 140 15.71 31.68 12.32
C VAL A 140 15.47 31.12 10.91
N LEU A 141 14.83 29.95 10.79
CA LEU A 141 14.52 29.36 9.48
C LEU A 141 13.58 30.24 8.63
N LEU A 142 12.64 30.97 9.24
CA LEU A 142 11.78 31.92 8.49
C LEU A 142 12.58 33.09 7.93
N PHE A 143 13.54 33.64 8.67
CA PHE A 143 14.48 34.63 8.14
C PHE A 143 15.37 34.06 7.04
N MET A 144 15.75 32.78 7.13
CA MET A 144 16.47 32.11 6.04
C MET A 144 15.60 32.01 4.80
N VAL A 145 14.31 31.68 4.94
CA VAL A 145 13.36 31.64 3.80
C VAL A 145 13.23 33.00 3.14
N GLU A 146 13.15 34.07 3.94
CA GLU A 146 13.08 35.44 3.43
C GLU A 146 14.35 35.86 2.67
N ARG A 147 15.53 35.44 3.13
CA ARG A 147 16.82 35.87 2.56
C ARG A 147 17.37 34.99 1.45
N ARG A 148 16.82 33.78 1.28
CA ARG A 148 17.36 32.76 0.38
C ARG A 148 16.36 32.46 -0.73
N THR A 149 16.85 32.34 -1.96
CA THR A 149 16.03 31.96 -3.12
C THR A 149 15.55 30.51 -2.99
N ASP A 150 14.51 30.15 -3.74
CA ASP A 150 14.05 28.76 -3.81
C ASP A 150 15.16 27.78 -4.24
N ALA A 151 16.10 28.24 -5.08
CA ALA A 151 17.27 27.46 -5.50
C ALA A 151 18.17 27.05 -4.33
N PHE A 152 18.32 27.89 -3.28
CA PHE A 152 19.08 27.53 -2.09
C PHE A 152 18.51 26.30 -1.39
N TRP A 153 17.19 26.22 -1.29
CA TRP A 153 16.49 25.10 -0.65
C TRP A 153 16.48 23.82 -1.48
N GLN A 154 17.02 23.85 -2.70
CA GLN A 154 17.26 22.67 -3.55
C GLN A 154 18.67 22.10 -3.43
N GLN A 155 19.60 22.79 -2.73
CA GLN A 155 20.97 22.31 -2.50
C GLN A 155 21.00 21.05 -1.62
N SER A 156 22.17 20.41 -1.49
CA SER A 156 22.36 19.28 -0.58
C SER A 156 21.92 19.59 0.85
N LEU A 157 21.40 18.56 1.52
CA LEU A 157 20.99 18.66 2.92
C LEU A 157 22.15 19.08 3.83
N SER A 158 23.37 18.61 3.55
CA SER A 158 24.59 18.98 4.26
C SER A 158 24.91 20.47 4.12
N HIS A 159 24.84 21.01 2.90
CA HIS A 159 25.08 22.43 2.65
C HIS A 159 24.04 23.32 3.36
N VAL A 160 22.75 23.02 3.18
CA VAL A 160 21.68 23.80 3.83
C VAL A 160 21.75 23.66 5.35
N PHE A 161 22.09 22.47 5.87
CA PHE A 161 22.27 22.27 7.31
C PHE A 161 23.43 23.08 7.87
N LEU A 162 24.60 23.10 7.20
CA LEU A 162 25.76 23.86 7.64
C LEU A 162 25.52 25.37 7.57
N ASP A 163 24.92 25.88 6.49
CA ASP A 163 24.61 27.30 6.35
C ASP A 163 23.57 27.78 7.40
N ASP A 164 22.51 27.00 7.63
CA ASP A 164 21.52 27.29 8.66
C ASP A 164 22.11 27.16 10.07
N LEU A 165 23.02 26.21 10.30
CA LEU A 165 23.74 26.03 11.57
C LEU A 165 24.68 27.21 11.85
N GLU A 166 25.43 27.68 10.85
CA GLU A 166 26.26 28.88 10.95
C GLU A 166 25.43 30.13 11.25
N THR A 167 24.29 30.28 10.56
CA THR A 167 23.40 31.42 10.78
C THR A 167 22.78 31.38 12.17
N TYR A 168 22.31 30.20 12.60
CA TYR A 168 21.82 29.99 13.96
C TYR A 168 22.90 30.34 15.00
N THR A 169 24.13 29.86 14.79
CA THR A 169 25.28 30.13 15.66
C THR A 169 25.60 31.62 15.74
N LYS A 170 25.57 32.34 14.60
CA LYS A 170 25.75 33.79 14.55
C LYS A 170 24.70 34.54 15.37
N TYR A 171 23.44 34.14 15.32
CA TYR A 171 22.39 34.76 16.13
C TYR A 171 22.59 34.51 17.63
N ILE A 172 23.04 33.31 18.03
CA ILE A 172 23.41 33.01 19.42
C ILE A 172 24.62 33.84 19.87
N ARG A 173 25.68 33.90 19.05
CA ARG A 173 26.89 34.68 19.30
C ARG A 173 26.59 36.17 19.48
N ASN A 174 25.71 36.71 18.64
CA ASN A 174 25.26 38.10 18.69
C ASN A 174 24.21 38.35 19.79
N LYS A 175 23.81 37.32 20.55
CA LYS A 175 22.85 37.39 21.65
C LYS A 175 21.48 37.97 21.24
N LYS A 176 21.12 37.84 19.96
CA LYS A 176 19.87 38.37 19.40
C LYS A 176 19.26 37.39 18.41
N ILE A 177 18.07 36.88 18.70
CA ILE A 177 17.18 36.27 17.71
C ILE A 177 15.96 37.17 17.61
N PRO A 178 15.83 38.02 16.57
CA PRO A 178 14.65 38.86 16.40
C PRO A 178 13.41 37.97 16.17
N TYR A 179 12.24 38.39 16.63
CA TYR A 179 10.98 37.72 16.28
C TYR A 179 10.62 38.03 14.83
N TYR A 180 10.26 37.01 14.04
CA TYR A 180 10.10 37.16 12.57
C TYR A 180 9.06 38.22 12.17
N TRP A 181 7.97 38.31 12.94
CA TRP A 181 6.87 39.23 12.70
C TRP A 181 7.01 40.59 13.41
N ASN A 182 7.97 40.73 14.33
CA ASN A 182 8.35 41.99 14.97
C ASN A 182 9.83 41.95 15.36
N GLU A 183 10.69 42.52 14.52
CA GLU A 183 12.15 42.39 14.65
C GLU A 183 12.75 43.15 15.84
N GLU A 184 11.99 44.06 16.45
CA GLU A 184 12.39 44.79 17.65
C GLU A 184 12.45 43.87 18.88
N TYR A 185 11.65 42.79 18.87
CA TYR A 185 11.57 41.86 19.99
C TYR A 185 12.64 40.77 19.91
N ASN A 186 13.56 40.74 20.88
CA ASN A 186 14.61 39.71 20.97
C ASN A 186 14.14 38.47 21.75
N LEU A 187 13.97 37.35 21.06
CA LEU A 187 13.47 36.09 21.62
C LEU A 187 14.42 35.44 22.66
N ILE A 188 15.70 35.78 22.67
CA ILE A 188 16.70 35.22 23.60
C ILE A 188 17.26 36.27 24.57
N GLY A 189 16.65 37.45 24.67
CA GLY A 189 17.11 38.52 25.55
C GLY A 189 17.11 38.17 27.05
N HIS A 190 16.29 37.20 27.46
CA HIS A 190 16.21 36.69 28.82
C HIS A 190 17.34 35.69 29.18
N VAL A 191 18.11 35.22 28.20
CA VAL A 191 19.20 34.26 28.44
C VAL A 191 20.48 35.03 28.76
N ASP A 192 21.12 34.69 29.88
CA ASP A 192 22.35 35.37 30.32
C ASP A 192 23.48 35.26 29.28
N HIS A 193 24.26 36.33 29.17
CA HIS A 193 25.30 36.46 28.15
C HIS A 193 26.37 35.36 28.21
N ARG A 194 26.72 34.88 29.40
CA ARG A 194 27.73 33.83 29.57
C ARG A 194 27.25 32.49 28.99
N THR A 195 25.99 32.14 29.24
CA THR A 195 25.37 30.93 28.69
C THR A 195 25.30 30.99 27.17
N LEU A 196 24.91 32.14 26.59
CA LEU A 196 24.87 32.32 25.13
C LEU A 196 26.26 32.22 24.49
N THR A 197 27.29 32.81 25.11
CA THR A 197 28.67 32.67 24.64
C THR A 197 29.12 31.20 24.64
N ASN A 198 28.87 30.46 25.72
CA ASN A 198 29.20 29.03 25.80
C ASN A 198 28.48 28.19 24.73
N PHE A 199 27.21 28.49 24.44
CA PHE A 199 26.47 27.81 23.37
C PHE A 199 27.06 28.12 21.99
N ALA A 200 27.43 29.38 21.74
CA ALA A 200 28.07 29.78 20.48
C ALA A 200 29.44 29.10 20.30
N ASP A 201 30.30 29.09 21.33
CA ASP A 201 31.63 28.45 21.26
C ASP A 201 31.52 26.96 20.91
N ARG A 202 30.56 26.25 21.51
CA ARG A 202 30.33 24.82 21.21
C ARG A 202 29.86 24.59 19.78
N LEU A 203 28.95 25.43 19.29
CA LEU A 203 28.46 25.30 17.91
C LEU A 203 29.55 25.64 16.89
N GLU A 204 30.38 26.66 17.15
CA GLU A 204 31.52 27.00 16.30
C GLU A 204 32.54 25.86 16.24
N ASN A 205 32.87 25.24 17.39
CA ASN A 205 33.75 24.05 17.41
C ASN A 205 33.17 22.89 16.58
N ILE A 206 31.86 22.64 16.67
CA ILE A 206 31.17 21.61 15.87
C ILE A 206 31.25 21.95 14.38
N ILE A 207 30.98 23.21 14.01
CA ILE A 207 31.06 23.66 12.62
C ILE A 207 32.50 23.52 12.09
N GLU A 208 33.51 23.92 12.87
CA GLU A 208 34.91 23.78 12.51
C GLU A 208 35.30 22.32 12.31
N ASP A 209 34.89 21.43 13.22
CA ASP A 209 35.20 20.01 13.12
C ASP A 209 34.57 19.36 11.88
N ILE A 210 33.29 19.67 11.60
CA ILE A 210 32.62 19.22 10.37
C ILE A 210 33.31 19.79 9.12
N LYS A 211 33.81 21.03 9.16
CA LYS A 211 34.53 21.65 8.04
C LYS A 211 35.93 21.07 7.83
N ARG A 212 36.61 20.64 8.89
CA ARG A 212 37.96 20.05 8.85
C ARG A 212 37.94 18.62 8.35
N ASN A 213 36.84 17.89 8.60
CA ASN A 213 36.68 16.49 8.22
C ASN A 213 35.50 16.28 7.23
N PRO A 214 35.51 16.90 6.03
CA PRO A 214 34.39 16.83 5.09
C PRO A 214 34.19 15.44 4.47
N ASP A 215 35.24 14.63 4.45
CA ASP A 215 35.26 13.28 3.86
C ASP A 215 35.00 12.17 4.88
N GLU A 216 34.83 12.50 6.16
CA GLU A 216 34.43 11.54 7.19
C GLU A 216 32.90 11.55 7.37
N PRO A 217 32.17 10.57 6.82
CA PRO A 217 30.71 10.59 6.78
C PRO A 217 30.04 10.50 8.18
N TYR A 218 30.81 10.28 9.25
CA TYR A 218 30.32 10.04 10.60
C TYR A 218 30.58 11.18 11.59
N THR A 219 31.34 12.22 11.24
CA THR A 219 31.67 13.34 12.14
C THR A 219 30.41 14.05 12.64
N VAL A 220 29.42 14.27 11.76
CA VAL A 220 28.12 14.86 12.12
C VAL A 220 27.29 13.94 13.03
N VAL A 221 27.45 12.62 12.90
CA VAL A 221 26.70 11.61 13.67
C VAL A 221 27.06 11.68 15.14
N ASP A 222 28.32 11.93 15.48
CA ASP A 222 28.77 12.05 16.88
C ASP A 222 28.15 13.23 17.62
N TYR A 223 27.86 14.31 16.90
CA TYR A 223 27.21 15.49 17.46
C TYR A 223 25.69 15.42 17.48
N LEU A 224 25.08 14.48 16.75
CA LEU A 224 23.63 14.32 16.66
C LEU A 224 23.09 13.13 17.47
N LEU A 225 23.81 12.02 17.51
CA LEU A 225 23.35 10.75 18.08
C LEU A 225 23.99 10.46 19.45
N ASN A 226 23.30 9.69 20.27
CA ASN A 226 23.86 9.15 21.52
C ASN A 226 24.52 7.78 21.30
N VAL A 227 25.20 7.25 22.32
CA VAL A 227 25.94 5.97 22.25
C VAL A 227 25.03 4.83 21.76
N TRP A 228 23.78 4.77 22.22
CA TRP A 228 22.81 3.75 21.83
C TRP A 228 22.29 3.93 20.40
N GLU A 229 22.00 5.17 20.00
CA GLU A 229 21.57 5.49 18.64
C GLU A 229 22.69 5.22 17.62
N ARG A 230 23.94 5.47 18.00
CA ARG A 230 25.13 5.12 17.20
C ARG A 230 25.29 3.62 17.08
N ALA A 231 25.15 2.88 18.18
CA ALA A 231 25.20 1.42 18.14
C ALA A 231 24.14 0.83 17.19
N GLN A 232 22.97 1.47 17.04
CA GLN A 232 21.97 1.06 16.05
C GLN A 232 22.31 1.51 14.62
N PHE A 233 22.95 2.68 14.47
CA PHE A 233 23.35 3.24 13.18
C PHE A 233 24.50 2.47 12.52
N PHE A 234 25.40 1.87 13.30
CA PHE A 234 26.57 1.13 12.81
C PHE A 234 26.37 -0.39 12.65
N VAL A 235 25.15 -0.92 12.85
CA VAL A 235 24.82 -2.37 12.75
C VAL A 235 24.53 -2.84 11.32
N GLU A 236 24.62 -1.97 10.31
CA GLU A 236 24.48 -2.31 8.89
C GLU A 236 25.75 -2.95 8.28
N ASP A 237 26.29 -3.99 8.91
CA ASP A 237 27.22 -4.92 8.27
C ASP A 237 26.40 -6.11 7.72
N GLU A 238 26.44 -6.35 6.41
CA GLU A 238 25.63 -7.38 5.71
C GLU A 238 25.90 -8.82 6.22
N HIS A 239 26.90 -8.99 7.09
CA HIS A 239 27.35 -10.24 7.67
C HIS A 239 27.15 -10.30 9.19
N ASN A 240 26.06 -9.77 9.75
CA ASN A 240 25.67 -10.03 11.14
C ASN A 240 24.40 -10.90 11.18
N MET A 241 24.31 -11.80 12.18
CA MET A 241 23.19 -12.70 12.42
C MET A 241 21.84 -11.98 12.38
N GLU A 242 21.79 -10.76 12.90
CA GLU A 242 20.59 -9.92 12.89
C GLU A 242 20.06 -9.67 11.45
N ASN A 243 20.94 -9.29 10.53
CA ASN A 243 20.59 -9.00 9.15
C ASN A 243 20.20 -10.28 8.39
N ILE A 244 20.86 -11.40 8.68
CA ILE A 244 20.49 -12.70 8.09
C ILE A 244 19.13 -13.16 8.60
N LEU A 245 18.83 -13.00 9.89
CA LEU A 245 17.50 -13.33 10.43
C LEU A 245 16.41 -12.45 9.83
N HIS A 246 16.65 -11.15 9.64
CA HIS A 246 15.71 -10.27 8.94
C HIS A 246 15.54 -10.65 7.46
N LYS A 247 16.63 -10.95 6.75
CA LYS A 247 16.59 -11.41 5.35
C LYS A 247 15.84 -12.73 5.22
N VAL A 248 16.14 -13.71 6.07
CA VAL A 248 15.46 -15.01 6.12
C VAL A 248 13.98 -14.84 6.47
N ASN A 249 13.67 -14.09 7.53
CA ASN A 249 12.30 -13.85 7.94
C ASN A 249 11.50 -13.14 6.85
N ARG A 250 12.05 -12.13 6.17
CA ARG A 250 11.35 -11.38 5.12
C ARG A 250 11.17 -12.17 3.82
N ARG A 251 12.16 -12.99 3.44
CA ARG A 251 12.21 -13.61 2.11
C ARG A 251 11.63 -15.01 2.05
N PHE A 252 11.84 -15.83 3.08
CA PHE A 252 11.52 -17.27 3.04
C PHE A 252 10.45 -17.69 4.04
N ILE A 253 10.02 -16.78 4.92
CA ILE A 253 9.16 -17.11 6.07
C ILE A 253 7.90 -16.23 6.09
N SER A 254 8.07 -14.91 6.01
CA SER A 254 6.96 -13.95 6.02
C SER A 254 6.28 -13.96 4.64
N PRO A 255 4.94 -13.95 4.59
CA PRO A 255 4.25 -13.88 3.32
C PRO A 255 4.50 -12.54 2.62
N SER A 256 4.44 -12.54 1.28
CA SER A 256 4.51 -11.29 0.52
C SER A 256 3.21 -10.50 0.66
N GLY A 257 3.30 -9.17 0.75
CA GLY A 257 2.11 -8.32 0.91
C GLY A 257 1.14 -8.37 -0.28
N GLU A 258 1.64 -8.64 -1.48
CA GLU A 258 0.82 -8.77 -2.70
C GLU A 258 0.05 -10.10 -2.75
N ASP A 259 0.66 -11.21 -2.30
CA ASP A 259 -0.03 -12.51 -2.21
C ASP A 259 -1.09 -12.51 -1.10
N ILE A 260 -0.80 -11.84 0.04
CA ILE A 260 -1.76 -11.66 1.14
C ILE A 260 -3.03 -10.98 0.63
N HIS A 261 -2.91 -9.84 -0.05
CA HIS A 261 -4.09 -9.07 -0.43
C HIS A 261 -4.94 -9.80 -1.46
N ARG A 262 -4.31 -10.37 -2.50
CA ARG A 262 -5.01 -11.14 -3.54
C ARG A 262 -5.73 -12.36 -2.99
N ASN A 263 -5.05 -13.16 -2.16
CA ASN A 263 -5.67 -14.37 -1.60
C ASN A 263 -6.77 -14.02 -0.61
N ASN A 264 -6.58 -12.92 0.15
CA ASN A 264 -7.59 -12.45 1.08
C ASN A 264 -8.88 -12.06 0.38
N GLU A 265 -8.79 -11.27 -0.70
CA GLU A 265 -9.94 -10.86 -1.48
C GLU A 265 -10.69 -12.08 -2.07
N ILE A 266 -9.96 -13.05 -2.63
CA ILE A 266 -10.56 -14.28 -3.19
C ILE A 266 -11.24 -15.12 -2.11
N PHE A 267 -10.54 -15.43 -1.00
CA PHE A 267 -11.11 -16.29 0.02
C PHE A 267 -12.31 -15.60 0.69
N GLU A 268 -12.25 -14.30 0.99
CA GLU A 268 -13.34 -13.58 1.66
C GLU A 268 -14.59 -13.58 0.80
N SER A 269 -14.47 -13.29 -0.50
CA SER A 269 -15.62 -13.34 -1.41
C SER A 269 -16.20 -14.74 -1.55
N VAL A 270 -15.36 -15.79 -1.57
CA VAL A 270 -15.84 -17.19 -1.61
C VAL A 270 -16.57 -17.58 -0.32
N ILE A 271 -16.02 -17.22 0.83
CA ILE A 271 -16.62 -17.49 2.14
C ILE A 271 -17.94 -16.74 2.31
N ASN A 272 -18.04 -15.50 1.81
CA ASN A 272 -19.27 -14.74 1.85
C ASN A 272 -20.39 -15.45 1.07
N VAL A 273 -20.15 -15.87 -0.17
CA VAL A 273 -21.16 -16.59 -0.96
C VAL A 273 -21.49 -17.96 -0.34
N LEU A 274 -20.48 -18.75 0.03
CA LEU A 274 -20.72 -20.09 0.57
C LEU A 274 -21.46 -20.03 1.93
N VAL A 275 -20.95 -19.25 2.88
CA VAL A 275 -21.46 -19.23 4.26
C VAL A 275 -22.63 -18.29 4.43
N LEU A 276 -22.54 -17.06 3.90
CA LEU A 276 -23.57 -16.03 4.16
C LEU A 276 -24.78 -16.15 3.24
N GLU A 277 -24.61 -16.68 2.03
CA GLU A 277 -25.71 -16.85 1.07
C GLU A 277 -26.19 -18.30 1.05
N ASN A 278 -25.34 -19.24 0.63
CA ASN A 278 -25.78 -20.62 0.36
C ASN A 278 -26.14 -21.37 1.65
N MET A 279 -25.22 -21.48 2.61
CA MET A 279 -25.43 -22.27 3.83
C MET A 279 -26.60 -21.74 4.68
N GLN A 280 -26.75 -20.42 4.80
CA GLN A 280 -27.88 -19.82 5.51
C GLN A 280 -29.22 -20.02 4.78
N SER A 281 -29.22 -20.07 3.44
CA SER A 281 -30.46 -20.30 2.68
C SER A 281 -31.01 -21.72 2.79
N VAL A 282 -30.15 -22.72 3.06
CA VAL A 282 -30.53 -24.14 3.04
C VAL A 282 -30.89 -24.71 4.41
N ASP A 283 -30.42 -24.09 5.51
CA ASP A 283 -30.68 -24.56 6.87
C ASP A 283 -31.13 -23.40 7.78
N PRO A 284 -32.44 -23.32 8.12
CA PRO A 284 -32.97 -22.27 9.00
C PRO A 284 -32.41 -22.30 10.42
N VAL A 285 -31.97 -23.46 10.93
CA VAL A 285 -31.35 -23.58 12.25
C VAL A 285 -29.97 -22.93 12.24
N PHE A 286 -29.18 -23.18 11.19
CA PHE A 286 -27.90 -22.53 10.95
C PHE A 286 -28.09 -21.03 10.80
N ALA A 287 -29.01 -20.57 9.93
CA ALA A 287 -29.29 -19.15 9.76
C ALA A 287 -29.69 -18.45 11.07
N SER A 288 -30.46 -19.13 11.93
CA SER A 288 -30.89 -18.57 13.21
C SER A 288 -29.81 -18.58 14.29
N MET A 289 -28.85 -19.50 14.23
CA MET A 289 -27.78 -19.62 15.22
C MET A 289 -26.48 -18.94 14.79
N PHE A 290 -26.27 -18.76 13.49
CA PHE A 290 -25.04 -18.21 12.94
C PHE A 290 -24.88 -16.74 13.34
N LYS A 291 -23.77 -16.45 14.01
CA LYS A 291 -23.43 -15.10 14.45
C LYS A 291 -22.48 -14.42 13.50
N ARG A 292 -21.33 -15.06 13.23
CA ARG A 292 -20.27 -14.54 12.36
C ARG A 292 -19.22 -15.60 12.02
N VAL A 293 -18.48 -15.34 10.95
CA VAL A 293 -17.20 -16.00 10.70
C VAL A 293 -16.13 -15.39 11.60
N PHE A 294 -15.35 -16.24 12.24
CA PHE A 294 -14.21 -15.86 13.05
C PHE A 294 -12.91 -16.27 12.37
N TYR A 295 -12.10 -15.27 12.05
CA TYR A 295 -10.83 -15.39 11.38
C TYR A 295 -9.71 -15.73 12.37
N GLY A 296 -9.38 -17.02 12.48
CA GLY A 296 -8.50 -17.54 13.52
C GLY A 296 -7.30 -18.32 12.99
N GLY A 297 -6.51 -18.87 13.90
CA GLY A 297 -5.37 -19.70 13.53
C GLY A 297 -4.11 -18.92 13.13
N SER A 298 -3.10 -19.67 12.66
CA SER A 298 -1.73 -19.15 12.67
C SER A 298 -1.48 -17.99 11.69
N TYR A 299 -2.30 -17.88 10.65
CA TYR A 299 -2.26 -16.75 9.72
C TYR A 299 -2.66 -15.44 10.39
N TYR A 300 -3.85 -15.40 10.99
CA TYR A 300 -4.35 -14.20 11.69
C TYR A 300 -3.62 -13.90 13.00
N ASP A 301 -3.00 -14.91 13.62
CA ASP A 301 -2.07 -14.73 14.74
C ASP A 301 -0.72 -14.10 14.32
N GLY A 302 -0.46 -13.91 13.01
CA GLY A 302 0.82 -13.42 12.50
C GLY A 302 1.96 -14.45 12.57
N LEU A 303 1.65 -15.72 12.84
CA LEU A 303 2.61 -16.81 13.08
C LEU A 303 2.72 -17.79 11.90
N HIS A 304 2.04 -17.57 10.78
CA HIS A 304 2.08 -18.46 9.62
C HIS A 304 3.46 -18.43 8.95
N VAL A 305 3.89 -19.57 8.40
CA VAL A 305 5.21 -19.76 7.78
C VAL A 305 5.01 -20.33 6.38
N GLY A 306 5.44 -19.59 5.36
CA GLY A 306 5.29 -19.99 3.96
C GLY A 306 4.23 -19.19 3.22
N ARG A 307 3.73 -19.76 2.12
CA ARG A 307 2.74 -19.12 1.24
C ARG A 307 1.35 -19.15 1.88
N THR A 308 0.58 -18.09 1.69
CA THR A 308 -0.71 -17.80 2.35
C THR A 308 -1.89 -18.47 1.66
N TYR A 309 -1.91 -19.80 1.67
CA TYR A 309 -3.03 -20.56 1.14
C TYR A 309 -3.83 -21.33 2.19
N ASP A 310 -3.32 -21.53 3.42
CA ASP A 310 -4.04 -22.26 4.46
C ASP A 310 -4.68 -21.31 5.49
N TYR A 311 -6.00 -21.38 5.62
CA TYR A 311 -6.80 -20.55 6.52
C TYR A 311 -7.61 -21.40 7.51
N ASP A 312 -7.66 -21.00 8.78
CA ASP A 312 -8.49 -21.63 9.81
C ASP A 312 -9.66 -20.70 10.16
N LEU A 313 -10.91 -21.10 9.90
CA LEU A 313 -12.09 -20.30 10.21
C LEU A 313 -12.99 -21.01 11.21
N ASN A 314 -13.45 -20.29 12.23
CA ASN A 314 -14.49 -20.79 13.12
C ASN A 314 -15.83 -20.15 12.72
N LEU A 315 -16.85 -20.96 12.47
CA LEU A 315 -18.22 -20.48 12.30
C LEU A 315 -18.84 -20.37 13.68
N LEU A 316 -18.97 -19.15 14.19
CA LEU A 316 -19.46 -18.92 15.55
C LEU A 316 -20.99 -18.99 15.58
N LEU A 317 -21.50 -19.93 16.36
CA LEU A 317 -22.91 -20.16 16.60
C LEU A 317 -23.30 -19.74 18.02
N VAL A 318 -24.44 -19.09 18.15
CA VAL A 318 -25.04 -18.75 19.45
C VAL A 318 -26.06 -19.82 19.80
N MET A 319 -26.06 -20.24 21.07
CA MET A 319 -27.10 -21.13 21.58
C MET A 319 -28.45 -20.40 21.59
N PRO A 320 -29.57 -21.09 21.27
CA PRO A 320 -30.90 -20.49 21.39
C PRO A 320 -31.12 -19.90 22.80
N GLN A 321 -31.75 -18.74 22.88
CA GLN A 321 -31.84 -17.96 24.12
C GLN A 321 -32.47 -18.76 25.28
N ASP A 322 -33.43 -19.61 24.98
CA ASP A 322 -34.14 -20.44 25.96
C ASP A 322 -33.39 -21.72 26.37
N ALA A 323 -32.29 -22.07 25.70
CA ALA A 323 -31.56 -23.33 25.90
C ALA A 323 -30.88 -23.44 27.28
N SER A 324 -30.65 -22.31 27.97
CA SER A 324 -30.01 -22.27 29.29
C SER A 324 -28.75 -23.16 29.37
N PRO A 325 -27.70 -22.85 28.58
CA PRO A 325 -26.51 -23.70 28.49
C PRO A 325 -25.75 -23.77 29.83
N ASN A 326 -25.38 -24.98 30.20
CA ASN A 326 -24.57 -25.30 31.38
C ASN A 326 -23.24 -25.96 30.96
N LEU A 327 -22.13 -25.25 31.16
CA LEU A 327 -20.78 -25.73 30.84
C LEU A 327 -20.19 -26.46 32.05
N GLN A 328 -19.81 -27.72 31.86
CA GLN A 328 -19.25 -28.59 32.88
C GLN A 328 -17.80 -28.94 32.56
N GLN A 329 -16.95 -29.01 33.58
CA GLN A 329 -15.55 -29.36 33.41
C GLN A 329 -15.41 -30.79 32.88
N SER A 330 -14.58 -30.99 31.86
CA SER A 330 -14.25 -32.32 31.33
C SER A 330 -13.16 -32.99 32.17
N THR A 331 -13.14 -34.32 32.16
CA THR A 331 -11.98 -35.11 32.62
C THR A 331 -10.75 -34.90 31.73
N PHE A 332 -10.94 -34.40 30.50
CA PHE A 332 -9.86 -34.12 29.56
C PHE A 332 -9.38 -32.67 29.62
N PRO A 333 -8.04 -32.45 29.65
CA PRO A 333 -7.42 -31.14 29.57
C PRO A 333 -7.99 -30.29 28.44
N SER A 334 -8.26 -29.00 28.68
CA SER A 334 -8.77 -28.05 27.68
C SER A 334 -10.13 -28.38 27.05
N HIS A 335 -10.88 -29.34 27.59
CA HIS A 335 -12.23 -29.67 27.12
C HIS A 335 -13.29 -29.37 28.18
N ILE A 336 -14.52 -29.26 27.74
CA ILE A 336 -15.72 -29.14 28.57
C ILE A 336 -16.85 -30.02 28.01
N GLN A 337 -17.88 -30.23 28.80
CA GLN A 337 -19.15 -30.79 28.34
C GLN A 337 -20.21 -29.68 28.41
N LEU A 338 -21.12 -29.65 27.45
CA LEU A 338 -22.22 -28.67 27.43
C LEU A 338 -23.55 -29.39 27.56
N GLN A 339 -24.33 -29.06 28.58
CA GLN A 339 -25.68 -29.57 28.80
C GLN A 339 -26.72 -28.46 28.57
N VAL A 340 -27.78 -28.78 27.84
CA VAL A 340 -28.96 -27.93 27.67
C VAL A 340 -29.94 -28.27 28.80
N THR A 341 -30.10 -27.34 29.75
CA THR A 341 -30.89 -27.61 30.97
C THR A 341 -32.37 -27.32 30.81
N ASN A 342 -32.75 -26.51 29.82
CA ASN A 342 -34.13 -26.25 29.45
C ASN A 342 -34.37 -26.69 28.00
N THR A 343 -35.28 -27.64 27.79
CA THR A 343 -35.68 -28.14 26.46
C THR A 343 -37.17 -27.92 26.16
N SER A 344 -37.92 -27.24 27.04
CA SER A 344 -39.37 -27.08 26.87
C SER A 344 -39.75 -26.27 25.62
N TRP A 345 -38.88 -25.36 25.19
CA TRP A 345 -39.04 -24.49 24.02
C TRP A 345 -38.91 -25.23 22.68
N LEU A 346 -38.33 -26.44 22.68
CA LEU A 346 -38.17 -27.25 21.46
C LEU A 346 -39.52 -27.65 20.86
N TRP A 347 -40.53 -27.86 21.70
CA TRP A 347 -41.87 -28.26 21.30
C TRP A 347 -42.69 -27.12 20.69
N THR A 348 -42.30 -25.88 20.96
CA THR A 348 -43.03 -24.68 20.55
C THR A 348 -42.33 -23.89 19.44
N SER A 349 -41.06 -24.18 19.15
CA SER A 349 -40.31 -23.49 18.10
C SER A 349 -40.46 -24.19 16.74
N PRO A 350 -40.97 -23.51 15.69
CA PRO A 350 -41.01 -24.06 14.34
C PRO A 350 -39.61 -24.32 13.76
N VAL A 351 -38.62 -23.51 14.15
CA VAL A 351 -37.23 -23.58 13.65
C VAL A 351 -36.46 -24.70 14.34
N TYR A 352 -36.59 -24.83 15.65
CA TYR A 352 -35.76 -25.73 16.46
C TYR A 352 -36.42 -27.08 16.81
N SER A 353 -37.52 -27.42 16.14
CA SER A 353 -38.30 -28.65 16.40
C SER A 353 -37.44 -29.93 16.38
N ASN A 354 -36.39 -29.98 15.55
CA ASN A 354 -35.48 -31.12 15.44
C ASN A 354 -34.16 -30.95 16.22
N PHE A 355 -33.96 -29.86 16.96
CA PHE A 355 -32.67 -29.53 17.59
C PHE A 355 -32.20 -30.65 18.54
N LYS A 356 -33.11 -31.29 19.29
CA LYS A 356 -32.75 -32.42 20.15
C LYS A 356 -32.16 -33.58 19.34
N GLN A 357 -32.83 -34.01 18.27
CA GLN A 357 -32.30 -35.11 17.44
C GLN A 357 -30.97 -34.70 16.78
N THR A 358 -30.88 -33.46 16.29
CA THR A 358 -29.73 -32.93 15.55
C THR A 358 -28.49 -32.73 16.40
N PHE A 359 -28.62 -32.38 17.69
CA PHE A 359 -27.47 -31.92 18.48
C PHE A 359 -27.28 -32.64 19.82
N LEU A 360 -28.35 -33.11 20.44
CA LEU A 360 -28.33 -33.55 21.84
C LEU A 360 -28.40 -35.07 21.96
N ASP A 361 -27.89 -35.63 23.04
CA ASP A 361 -28.22 -37.00 23.46
C ASP A 361 -29.44 -37.03 24.40
N ASP A 362 -29.76 -38.22 24.92
CA ASP A 362 -30.92 -38.44 25.80
C ASP A 362 -30.82 -37.67 27.13
N ASP A 363 -29.59 -37.40 27.58
CA ASP A 363 -29.27 -36.63 28.80
C ASP A 363 -29.15 -35.11 28.52
N ASN A 364 -29.50 -34.68 27.30
CA ASN A 364 -29.44 -33.31 26.80
C ASN A 364 -28.02 -32.71 26.71
N TYR A 365 -26.98 -33.54 26.57
CA TYR A 365 -25.63 -33.06 26.27
C TYR A 365 -25.43 -32.81 24.78
N LEU A 366 -24.75 -31.71 24.44
CA LEU A 366 -24.38 -31.38 23.08
C LEU A 366 -23.27 -32.32 22.58
N ILE A 367 -23.53 -33.02 21.48
CA ILE A 367 -22.65 -34.05 20.93
C ILE A 367 -21.82 -33.50 19.75
N THR A 368 -20.50 -33.64 19.82
CA THR A 368 -19.56 -33.15 18.79
C THR A 368 -19.82 -33.76 17.43
N ASP A 369 -20.01 -35.09 17.38
CA ASP A 369 -20.15 -35.82 16.10
C ASP A 369 -21.47 -35.49 15.41
N LYS A 370 -22.52 -35.26 16.20
CA LYS A 370 -23.80 -34.78 15.70
C LYS A 370 -23.68 -33.38 15.08
N ALA A 371 -23.03 -32.44 15.78
CA ALA A 371 -22.78 -31.09 15.26
C ALA A 371 -21.89 -31.08 14.01
N LEU A 372 -20.85 -31.92 13.96
CA LEU A 372 -19.98 -32.07 12.79
C LEU A 372 -20.73 -32.64 11.59
N ASN A 373 -21.53 -33.69 11.79
CA ASN A 373 -22.32 -34.30 10.72
C ASN A 373 -23.40 -33.34 10.19
N TRP A 374 -24.03 -32.58 11.09
CA TRP A 374 -24.95 -31.51 10.70
C TRP A 374 -24.25 -30.42 9.87
N MET A 375 -23.10 -29.92 10.32
CA MET A 375 -22.30 -28.94 9.59
C MET A 375 -21.89 -29.45 8.19
N LYS A 376 -21.48 -30.71 8.08
CA LYS A 376 -21.18 -31.36 6.78
C LYS A 376 -22.39 -31.40 5.87
N SER A 377 -23.56 -31.75 6.40
CA SER A 377 -24.81 -31.74 5.63
C SER A 377 -25.12 -30.36 5.07
N ILE A 378 -24.95 -29.31 5.88
CA ILE A 378 -25.20 -27.92 5.44
C ILE A 378 -24.21 -27.51 4.35
N VAL A 379 -22.92 -27.80 4.52
CA VAL A 379 -21.93 -27.50 3.48
C VAL A 379 -22.24 -28.25 2.20
N GLN A 380 -22.56 -29.55 2.28
CA GLN A 380 -22.94 -30.34 1.10
C GLN A 380 -24.16 -29.73 0.39
N THR A 381 -25.26 -29.45 1.10
CA THR A 381 -26.46 -28.87 0.49
C THR A 381 -26.21 -27.46 -0.04
N GLY A 382 -25.37 -26.65 0.62
CA GLY A 382 -24.94 -25.35 0.12
C GLY A 382 -24.07 -25.45 -1.14
N PHE A 383 -23.29 -26.52 -1.28
CA PHE A 383 -22.53 -26.85 -2.50
C PHE A 383 -23.44 -27.35 -3.62
N ASP A 384 -24.51 -28.08 -3.31
CA ASP A 384 -25.47 -28.59 -4.29
C ASP A 384 -26.23 -27.45 -5.01
N LEU A 385 -26.27 -26.24 -4.41
CA LEU A 385 -26.78 -25.03 -5.05
C LEU A 385 -25.83 -24.47 -6.13
N LEU A 386 -24.55 -24.87 -6.13
CA LEU A 386 -23.54 -24.35 -7.04
C LEU A 386 -23.59 -25.05 -8.41
N PRO A 387 -23.34 -24.33 -9.52
CA PRO A 387 -23.17 -24.95 -10.83
C PRO A 387 -22.10 -26.04 -10.81
N CYS A 388 -22.42 -27.23 -11.32
CA CYS A 388 -21.48 -28.35 -11.45
C CYS A 388 -21.24 -28.69 -12.91
N THR A 389 -19.98 -28.61 -13.36
CA THR A 389 -19.56 -28.98 -14.72
C THR A 389 -18.36 -29.91 -14.65
N GLY A 390 -18.42 -31.07 -15.34
CA GLY A 390 -17.30 -32.02 -15.36
C GLY A 390 -16.93 -32.61 -14.00
N GLY A 391 -17.87 -32.69 -13.05
CA GLY A 391 -17.65 -33.22 -11.70
C GLY A 391 -16.99 -32.24 -10.72
N ARG A 392 -16.92 -30.94 -11.05
CA ARG A 392 -16.46 -29.88 -10.14
C ARG A 392 -17.55 -28.83 -9.96
N HIS A 393 -17.72 -28.35 -8.73
CA HIS A 393 -18.58 -27.21 -8.42
C HIS A 393 -17.83 -25.91 -8.71
N TYR A 394 -18.57 -24.88 -9.14
CA TYR A 394 -18.04 -23.55 -9.44
C TYR A 394 -18.77 -22.52 -8.60
N LEU A 395 -18.01 -21.64 -7.94
CA LEU A 395 -18.56 -20.59 -7.11
C LEU A 395 -18.21 -19.23 -7.72
N SER A 396 -19.23 -18.53 -8.19
CA SER A 396 -19.11 -17.19 -8.78
C SER A 396 -19.19 -16.12 -7.69
N THR A 397 -18.24 -15.21 -7.68
CA THR A 397 -18.15 -14.08 -6.74
C THR A 397 -17.96 -12.77 -7.50
N GLU A 398 -17.96 -11.64 -6.79
CA GLU A 398 -17.63 -10.33 -7.38
C GLU A 398 -16.21 -10.24 -7.95
N VAL A 399 -15.28 -11.06 -7.45
CA VAL A 399 -13.86 -11.05 -7.86
C VAL A 399 -13.51 -12.10 -8.91
N GLY A 400 -14.41 -13.04 -9.19
CA GLY A 400 -14.22 -14.08 -10.21
C GLY A 400 -15.04 -15.33 -9.94
N GLU A 401 -14.90 -16.31 -10.83
CA GLU A 401 -15.50 -17.64 -10.68
C GLU A 401 -14.39 -18.67 -10.43
N PHE A 402 -14.57 -19.48 -9.39
CA PHE A 402 -13.55 -20.41 -8.90
C PHE A 402 -14.10 -21.84 -8.83
N PRO A 403 -13.37 -22.83 -9.37
CA PRO A 403 -13.64 -24.23 -9.05
C PRO A 403 -13.42 -24.48 -7.57
N VAL A 404 -14.41 -25.07 -6.92
CA VAL A 404 -14.37 -25.39 -5.50
C VAL A 404 -14.77 -26.84 -5.24
N TYR A 405 -14.17 -27.43 -4.22
CA TYR A 405 -14.61 -28.70 -3.65
C TYR A 405 -14.27 -28.70 -2.16
N PHE A 406 -14.81 -29.64 -1.40
CA PHE A 406 -14.44 -29.79 0.00
C PHE A 406 -14.00 -31.21 0.33
N SER A 407 -13.24 -31.35 1.40
CA SER A 407 -12.81 -32.63 1.97
C SER A 407 -12.97 -32.60 3.48
N GLU A 408 -12.93 -33.77 4.11
CA GLU A 408 -12.97 -33.87 5.57
C GLU A 408 -11.55 -33.96 6.14
N SER A 409 -11.27 -33.17 7.19
CA SER A 409 -9.99 -33.19 7.90
C SER A 409 -10.19 -32.96 9.39
N GLY A 410 -10.26 -34.04 10.17
CA GLY A 410 -10.46 -33.97 11.62
C GLY A 410 -11.76 -33.23 12.00
N PRO A 411 -11.71 -32.13 12.78
CA PRO A 411 -12.89 -31.37 13.18
C PRO A 411 -13.36 -30.33 12.13
N ALA A 412 -12.71 -30.25 10.98
CA ALA A 412 -12.98 -29.24 9.97
C ALA A 412 -13.60 -29.85 8.70
N VAL A 413 -14.45 -29.05 8.06
CA VAL A 413 -14.78 -29.21 6.63
C VAL A 413 -13.82 -28.32 5.86
N THR A 414 -12.88 -28.94 5.15
CA THR A 414 -11.81 -28.24 4.44
C THR A 414 -12.27 -27.89 3.03
N LEU A 415 -12.49 -26.60 2.78
CA LEU A 415 -12.79 -26.03 1.47
C LEU A 415 -11.50 -25.85 0.66
N HIS A 416 -11.52 -26.28 -0.60
CA HIS A 416 -10.44 -26.12 -1.57
C HIS A 416 -10.92 -25.21 -2.69
N ILE A 417 -10.18 -24.13 -2.96
CA ILE A 417 -10.49 -23.12 -3.97
C ILE A 417 -9.34 -23.13 -5.00
N ASP A 418 -9.61 -23.62 -6.21
CA ASP A 418 -8.63 -23.62 -7.29
C ASP A 418 -8.58 -22.20 -7.91
N VAL A 419 -7.45 -21.51 -7.80
CA VAL A 419 -7.32 -20.11 -8.27
C VAL A 419 -6.69 -20.05 -9.66
N ASP A 420 -5.54 -20.68 -9.86
CA ASP A 420 -4.78 -20.63 -11.13
C ASP A 420 -4.06 -21.97 -11.40
N GLY A 421 -4.78 -23.06 -11.74
CA GLY A 421 -4.24 -24.35 -12.27
C GLY A 421 -3.29 -25.16 -11.36
N ASP A 422 -2.22 -24.53 -10.89
CA ASP A 422 -1.20 -25.01 -9.95
C ASP A 422 -1.31 -24.34 -8.56
N TYR A 423 -2.27 -23.42 -8.37
CA TYR A 423 -2.44 -22.65 -7.15
C TYR A 423 -3.82 -22.85 -6.51
N ARG A 424 -3.85 -23.25 -5.24
CA ARG A 424 -5.05 -23.57 -4.47
C ARG A 424 -5.03 -22.90 -3.10
N ILE A 425 -6.16 -22.32 -2.71
CA ILE A 425 -6.43 -21.86 -1.33
C ILE A 425 -7.20 -22.96 -0.60
N VAL A 426 -6.83 -23.23 0.64
CA VAL A 426 -7.39 -24.27 1.52
C VAL A 426 -7.92 -23.60 2.78
N VAL A 427 -9.19 -23.83 3.10
CA VAL A 427 -9.87 -23.17 4.22
C VAL A 427 -10.54 -24.22 5.11
N ASP A 428 -10.09 -24.35 6.35
CA ASP A 428 -10.69 -25.22 7.35
C ASP A 428 -11.88 -24.53 8.02
N LEU A 429 -13.10 -24.99 7.73
CA LEU A 429 -14.33 -24.51 8.37
C LEU A 429 -14.63 -25.34 9.61
N VAL A 430 -14.64 -24.70 10.77
CA VAL A 430 -14.80 -25.35 12.06
C VAL A 430 -16.06 -24.85 12.77
N VAL A 431 -16.98 -25.76 13.09
CA VAL A 431 -18.19 -25.41 13.87
C VAL A 431 -17.83 -25.10 15.32
N SER A 432 -18.30 -23.95 15.81
CA SER A 432 -17.98 -23.46 17.16
C SER A 432 -19.18 -22.81 17.83
N PHE A 433 -19.31 -23.00 19.14
CA PHE A 433 -20.33 -22.33 19.95
C PHE A 433 -19.69 -21.23 20.81
N VAL A 434 -20.24 -20.01 20.73
CA VAL A 434 -19.71 -18.84 21.42
C VAL A 434 -20.45 -18.58 22.74
N PHE A 435 -19.70 -18.19 23.77
CA PHE A 435 -20.16 -17.89 25.11
C PHE A 435 -19.50 -16.60 25.62
N THR A 436 -20.17 -15.93 26.55
CA THR A 436 -19.71 -14.70 27.20
C THR A 436 -19.02 -14.98 28.53
N GLU A 437 -18.32 -13.98 29.07
CA GLU A 437 -17.49 -14.09 30.27
C GLU A 437 -18.24 -14.58 31.52
N ASP A 438 -19.55 -14.35 31.64
CA ASP A 438 -20.37 -14.88 32.74
C ASP A 438 -20.40 -16.42 32.79
N LYS A 439 -20.06 -17.08 31.67
CA LYS A 439 -19.94 -18.53 31.54
C LYS A 439 -18.49 -19.01 31.53
N TRP A 440 -17.52 -18.17 31.92
CA TRP A 440 -16.09 -18.53 31.89
C TRP A 440 -15.83 -19.85 32.63
N PRO A 441 -15.06 -20.79 32.04
CA PRO A 441 -14.96 -22.14 32.59
C PRO A 441 -14.21 -22.14 33.94
N PRO A 442 -14.75 -22.83 34.97
CA PRO A 442 -14.09 -22.93 36.26
C PRO A 442 -12.80 -23.76 36.16
N GLY A 443 -11.79 -23.42 36.98
CA GLY A 443 -10.49 -24.11 36.97
C GLY A 443 -9.52 -23.67 35.87
N PHE A 444 -9.86 -22.63 35.10
CA PHE A 444 -8.95 -21.97 34.16
C PHE A 444 -8.51 -20.61 34.69
N LEU A 445 -7.42 -20.07 34.14
CA LEU A 445 -7.01 -18.70 34.44
C LEU A 445 -8.17 -17.73 34.13
N PRO A 446 -8.39 -16.71 34.97
CA PRO A 446 -9.41 -15.71 34.70
C PRO A 446 -9.10 -14.99 33.39
N ASN A 447 -10.13 -14.45 32.74
CA ASN A 447 -9.95 -13.62 31.56
C ASN A 447 -9.03 -12.43 31.93
N PRO A 448 -7.85 -12.27 31.29
CA PRO A 448 -6.96 -11.16 31.63
C PRO A 448 -7.58 -9.78 31.38
N TYR A 449 -8.67 -9.74 30.61
CA TYR A 449 -9.38 -8.53 30.23
C TYR A 449 -10.67 -8.29 31.03
N SER A 450 -10.99 -9.08 32.07
CA SER A 450 -12.24 -8.91 32.86
C SER A 450 -12.46 -7.47 33.36
N LYS A 451 -11.40 -6.82 33.83
CA LYS A 451 -11.47 -5.42 34.32
C LYS A 451 -11.78 -4.43 33.19
N PHE A 452 -11.23 -4.68 32.00
CA PHE A 452 -11.45 -3.87 30.81
C PHE A 452 -12.89 -4.05 30.29
N ILE A 453 -13.39 -5.29 30.24
CA ILE A 453 -14.79 -5.61 29.86
C ILE A 453 -15.79 -4.94 30.81
N SER A 454 -15.50 -4.92 32.11
CA SER A 454 -16.36 -4.25 33.10
C SER A 454 -16.46 -2.73 32.92
N TRP A 455 -15.51 -2.10 32.22
CA TRP A 455 -15.46 -0.66 31.99
C TRP A 455 -16.15 -0.23 30.68
N LEU A 456 -16.01 -1.01 29.59
CA LEU A 456 -16.63 -0.72 28.28
C LEU A 456 -18.09 -1.17 28.16
N GLY A 457 -18.52 -2.10 29.01
CA GLY A 457 -19.73 -2.88 28.77
C GLY A 457 -19.48 -4.05 27.81
N THR A 458 -20.49 -4.93 27.67
CA THR A 458 -20.40 -6.26 27.06
C THR A 458 -20.12 -6.31 25.54
N THR A 459 -19.71 -5.19 24.91
CA THR A 459 -19.69 -5.02 23.44
C THR A 459 -18.35 -5.35 22.78
N THR A 460 -17.36 -5.90 23.50
CA THR A 460 -16.06 -6.27 22.92
C THR A 460 -15.96 -7.77 22.65
N ASP A 461 -15.32 -8.18 21.55
CA ASP A 461 -14.99 -9.59 21.26
C ASP A 461 -14.15 -10.25 22.37
N LEU A 462 -13.44 -9.48 23.20
CA LEU A 462 -12.68 -9.97 24.36
C LEU A 462 -13.57 -10.52 25.49
N ASN A 463 -14.87 -10.19 25.48
CA ASN A 463 -15.90 -10.73 26.37
C ASN A 463 -16.32 -12.16 25.96
N GLU A 464 -15.89 -12.63 24.78
CA GLU A 464 -16.34 -13.90 24.22
C GLU A 464 -15.23 -14.95 24.22
N PHE A 465 -15.61 -16.19 24.48
CA PHE A 465 -14.80 -17.37 24.20
C PHE A 465 -15.67 -18.38 23.47
N PHE A 466 -15.07 -19.40 22.87
CA PHE A 466 -15.85 -20.40 22.15
C PHE A 466 -15.32 -21.81 22.35
N ILE A 467 -16.21 -22.77 22.12
CA ILE A 467 -15.88 -24.19 22.14
C ILE A 467 -15.95 -24.76 20.74
N VAL A 468 -15.02 -25.66 20.45
CA VAL A 468 -14.78 -26.22 19.13
C VAL A 468 -15.07 -27.72 19.17
N ALA A 469 -15.72 -28.24 18.13
CA ALA A 469 -16.02 -29.67 17.97
C ALA A 469 -14.76 -30.50 17.68
N LYS A 470 -13.82 -30.53 18.62
CA LYS A 470 -12.55 -31.26 18.51
C LYS A 470 -12.43 -32.23 19.68
N LYS A 471 -12.25 -33.51 19.34
CA LYS A 471 -12.09 -34.60 20.30
C LYS A 471 -10.75 -34.53 21.04
N PRO A 472 -10.68 -35.01 22.29
CA PRO A 472 -9.42 -35.28 22.97
C PRO A 472 -8.52 -36.20 22.14
N LYS A 473 -7.21 -35.92 22.10
CA LYS A 473 -6.23 -36.76 21.40
C LYS A 473 -5.99 -38.06 22.15
N ASP A 474 -5.73 -39.14 21.41
CA ASP A 474 -5.28 -40.44 21.93
C ASP A 474 -6.28 -41.13 22.88
N VAL A 475 -7.57 -40.78 22.77
CA VAL A 475 -8.68 -41.41 23.51
C VAL A 475 -9.60 -42.13 22.53
N PRO A 476 -9.87 -43.45 22.68
CA PRO A 476 -10.80 -44.16 21.81
C PRO A 476 -12.22 -43.61 21.90
N ASP A 477 -12.92 -43.53 20.77
CA ASP A 477 -14.25 -42.93 20.64
C ASP A 477 -15.30 -43.50 21.61
N TYR A 478 -15.20 -44.79 21.93
CA TYR A 478 -16.09 -45.47 22.88
C TYR A 478 -16.14 -44.79 24.27
N TYR A 479 -15.02 -44.20 24.73
CA TYR A 479 -14.92 -43.56 26.05
C TYR A 479 -15.37 -42.10 26.07
N LEU A 480 -15.58 -41.48 24.91
CA LEU A 480 -15.86 -40.05 24.80
C LEU A 480 -17.36 -39.72 24.76
N HIS A 481 -18.19 -40.68 24.33
CA HIS A 481 -19.62 -40.49 24.04
C HIS A 481 -19.94 -39.24 23.20
N GLY A 482 -18.94 -38.66 22.51
CA GLY A 482 -19.03 -37.39 21.78
C GLY A 482 -19.35 -36.15 22.63
N ARG A 483 -19.30 -36.19 23.97
CA ARG A 483 -19.73 -35.07 24.84
C ARG A 483 -18.67 -33.98 25.04
N HIS A 484 -17.44 -34.16 24.58
CA HIS A 484 -16.29 -33.33 24.94
C HIS A 484 -15.92 -32.31 23.86
N TRP A 485 -16.04 -31.03 24.18
CA TRP A 485 -15.75 -29.90 23.29
C TRP A 485 -14.49 -29.17 23.74
N ARG A 486 -13.61 -28.79 22.80
CA ARG A 486 -12.34 -28.11 23.12
C ARG A 486 -12.57 -26.61 23.33
N LEU A 487 -12.09 -26.07 24.44
CA LEU A 487 -12.07 -24.63 24.69
C LEU A 487 -11.11 -23.91 23.73
N SER A 488 -11.49 -22.69 23.34
CA SER A 488 -10.71 -21.80 22.49
C SER A 488 -10.76 -20.37 23.04
N PHE A 489 -9.58 -19.82 23.34
CA PHE A 489 -9.38 -18.46 23.83
C PHE A 489 -8.59 -17.63 22.81
N GLN A 490 -8.83 -17.87 21.52
CA GLN A 490 -8.00 -17.32 20.43
C GLN A 490 -7.96 -15.79 20.44
N GLU A 491 -9.08 -15.12 20.73
CA GLU A 491 -9.11 -13.65 20.86
C GLU A 491 -8.20 -13.14 21.95
N GLN A 492 -8.34 -13.70 23.16
CA GLN A 492 -7.53 -13.29 24.30
C GLN A 492 -6.05 -13.58 24.06
N GLU A 493 -5.73 -14.73 23.47
CA GLU A 493 -4.35 -15.07 23.09
C GLU A 493 -3.78 -14.13 22.03
N ARG A 494 -4.57 -13.73 21.03
CA ARG A 494 -4.17 -12.82 19.97
C ARG A 494 -3.85 -11.43 20.53
N GLU A 495 -4.69 -10.94 21.43
CA GLU A 495 -4.45 -9.65 22.10
C GLU A 495 -3.22 -9.69 23.01
N LEU A 496 -2.95 -10.82 23.70
CA LEU A 496 -1.75 -10.96 24.53
C LEU A 496 -0.44 -10.83 23.71
N ILE A 497 -0.44 -11.32 22.46
CA ILE A 497 0.71 -11.28 21.56
C ILE A 497 0.73 -10.07 20.62
N ALA A 498 -0.35 -9.26 20.60
CA ALA A 498 -0.47 -8.09 19.74
C ALA A 498 0.64 -7.06 20.02
N ASP A 499 0.97 -6.28 18.98
CA ASP A 499 1.95 -5.18 18.99
C ASP A 499 3.41 -5.58 19.32
N LYS A 500 3.74 -6.89 19.30
CA LYS A 500 5.10 -7.43 19.53
C LYS A 500 5.69 -8.02 18.25
N GLU A 501 6.13 -7.16 17.33
CA GLU A 501 6.66 -7.57 16.01
C GLU A 501 7.79 -8.62 16.11
N LYS A 502 8.71 -8.45 17.06
CA LYS A 502 9.81 -9.40 17.27
C LYS A 502 9.33 -10.75 17.81
N LEU A 503 8.28 -10.78 18.63
CA LEU A 503 7.66 -12.02 19.09
C LEU A 503 7.08 -12.81 17.91
N MET A 504 6.35 -12.14 17.01
CA MET A 504 5.80 -12.76 15.82
C MET A 504 6.91 -13.30 14.89
N ALA A 505 7.97 -12.53 14.68
CA ALA A 505 9.13 -12.96 13.90
C ALA A 505 9.81 -14.20 14.50
N VAL A 506 10.06 -14.21 15.82
CA VAL A 506 10.65 -15.36 16.51
C VAL A 506 9.73 -16.58 16.48
N GLY A 507 8.42 -16.41 16.69
CA GLY A 507 7.46 -17.52 16.57
C GLY A 507 7.44 -18.15 15.18
N ARG A 508 7.54 -17.34 14.12
CA ARG A 508 7.68 -17.85 12.75
C ARG A 508 9.02 -18.58 12.52
N LEU A 509 10.13 -18.04 13.03
CA LEU A 509 11.44 -18.68 12.96
C LEU A 509 11.47 -20.04 13.68
N LEU A 510 10.90 -20.14 14.89
CA LEU A 510 10.79 -21.41 15.61
C LEU A 510 9.92 -22.42 14.86
N LYS A 511 8.80 -22.00 14.27
CA LYS A 511 7.95 -22.89 13.45
C LYS A 511 8.71 -23.40 12.22
N LYS A 512 9.46 -22.53 11.53
CA LYS A 512 10.30 -22.91 10.38
C LYS A 512 11.38 -23.91 10.80
N MET A 513 12.09 -23.65 11.91
CA MET A 513 13.09 -24.56 12.46
C MET A 513 12.49 -25.91 12.83
N ARG A 514 11.36 -25.93 13.56
CA ARG A 514 10.64 -27.17 13.89
C ARG A 514 10.33 -28.01 12.66
N ASN A 515 9.85 -27.38 11.58
CA ASN A 515 9.54 -28.08 10.33
C ASN A 515 10.81 -28.64 9.66
N LYS A 516 11.88 -27.84 9.61
CA LYS A 516 13.18 -28.22 9.02
C LYS A 516 13.83 -29.39 9.78
N GLU A 517 13.76 -29.37 11.11
CA GLU A 517 14.31 -30.40 11.99
C GLU A 517 13.33 -31.58 12.20
N GLN A 518 12.19 -31.61 11.49
CA GLN A 518 11.20 -32.69 11.52
C GLN A 518 10.62 -33.00 12.92
N HIS A 519 10.52 -31.99 13.78
CA HIS A 519 9.90 -32.11 15.11
C HIS A 519 8.36 -32.09 15.04
N ASN A 520 7.78 -32.84 14.10
CA ASN A 520 6.38 -32.74 13.69
C ASN A 520 5.37 -33.23 14.75
N LYS A 521 5.82 -34.01 15.75
CA LYS A 521 4.99 -34.37 16.92
C LYS A 521 4.65 -33.16 17.81
N ILE A 522 5.39 -32.06 17.69
CA ILE A 522 5.12 -30.81 18.43
C ILE A 522 4.23 -29.90 17.59
N ALA A 523 2.98 -29.72 18.03
CA ALA A 523 2.03 -28.85 17.35
C ALA A 523 2.46 -27.37 17.42
N SER A 524 2.10 -26.58 16.40
CA SER A 524 2.42 -25.14 16.34
C SER A 524 1.89 -24.37 17.55
N TYR A 525 0.75 -24.82 18.09
CA TYR A 525 0.14 -24.26 19.28
C TYR A 525 0.99 -24.40 20.54
N TYR A 526 1.86 -25.42 20.62
CA TYR A 526 2.74 -25.61 21.78
C TYR A 526 3.84 -24.51 21.79
N ILE A 527 4.33 -24.10 20.61
CA ILE A 527 5.22 -22.94 20.45
C ILE A 527 4.50 -21.66 20.89
N LYS A 528 3.25 -21.44 20.44
CA LYS A 528 2.42 -20.28 20.86
C LYS A 528 2.26 -20.25 22.39
N THR A 529 2.03 -21.40 23.02
CA THR A 529 1.92 -21.52 24.49
C THR A 529 3.21 -21.08 25.21
N VAL A 530 4.38 -21.48 24.72
CA VAL A 530 5.66 -21.02 25.27
C VAL A 530 5.81 -19.51 25.13
N LEU A 531 5.47 -18.93 23.97
CA LEU A 531 5.50 -17.48 23.76
C LEU A 531 4.56 -16.74 24.72
N LEU A 532 3.35 -17.25 24.95
CA LEU A 532 2.40 -16.65 25.91
C LEU A 532 2.97 -16.63 27.34
N PHE A 533 3.64 -17.70 27.77
CA PHE A 533 4.33 -17.70 29.06
C PHE A 533 5.48 -16.71 29.11
N MET A 534 6.25 -16.58 28.03
CA MET A 534 7.35 -15.62 27.96
C MET A 534 6.84 -14.17 27.99
N VAL A 535 5.73 -13.85 27.31
CA VAL A 535 5.10 -12.52 27.42
C VAL A 535 4.71 -12.21 28.85
N LYS A 536 4.20 -13.20 29.60
CA LYS A 536 3.87 -13.03 31.02
C LYS A 536 5.11 -12.85 31.91
N GLN A 537 6.26 -13.37 31.52
CA GLN A 537 7.50 -13.37 32.32
C GLN A 537 8.46 -12.22 31.97
N ARG A 538 8.40 -11.69 30.75
CA ARG A 538 9.32 -10.69 30.20
C ARG A 538 8.60 -9.35 30.05
N ASN A 539 9.30 -8.25 30.32
CA ASN A 539 8.78 -6.90 30.07
C ASN A 539 8.90 -6.48 28.59
N ASP A 540 8.27 -5.38 28.19
CA ASP A 540 8.31 -4.92 26.80
C ASP A 540 9.71 -4.52 26.31
N ALA A 541 10.61 -4.13 27.22
CA ALA A 541 12.01 -3.85 26.88
C ALA A 541 12.75 -5.08 26.34
N PHE A 542 12.42 -6.29 26.83
CA PHE A 542 12.97 -7.54 26.29
C PHE A 542 12.62 -7.73 24.82
N TRP A 543 11.36 -7.52 24.45
CA TRP A 543 10.87 -7.67 23.07
C TRP A 543 11.39 -6.58 22.12
N LYS A 544 12.11 -5.57 22.63
CA LYS A 544 12.81 -4.55 21.83
C LYS A 544 14.28 -4.88 21.55
N GLN A 545 14.85 -5.91 22.18
CA GLN A 545 16.23 -6.37 21.93
C GLN A 545 16.41 -6.90 20.50
N PRO A 546 17.65 -7.01 19.97
CA PRO A 546 17.90 -7.59 18.64
C PRO A 546 17.20 -8.95 18.45
N LEU A 547 16.64 -9.18 17.26
CA LEU A 547 15.92 -10.40 16.91
C LEU A 547 16.75 -11.66 17.19
N SER A 548 18.06 -11.60 16.94
CA SER A 548 19.04 -12.64 17.31
C SER A 548 19.04 -12.97 18.80
N THR A 549 19.01 -11.96 19.66
CA THR A 549 18.99 -12.12 21.12
C THR A 549 17.67 -12.72 21.60
N VAL A 550 16.54 -12.18 21.09
CA VAL A 550 15.22 -12.69 21.43
C VAL A 550 15.04 -14.14 20.95
N LEU A 551 15.52 -14.47 19.75
CA LEU A 551 15.47 -15.82 19.19
C LEU A 551 16.20 -16.82 20.09
N LEU A 552 17.43 -16.52 20.52
CA LEU A 552 18.21 -17.41 21.36
C LEU A 552 17.55 -17.66 22.73
N ASP A 553 17.04 -16.61 23.38
CA ASP A 553 16.37 -16.74 24.69
C ASP A 553 15.06 -17.56 24.59
N VAL A 554 14.27 -17.34 23.52
CA VAL A 554 13.07 -18.14 23.27
C VAL A 554 13.44 -19.60 22.95
N LEU A 555 14.49 -19.83 22.14
CA LEU A 555 14.93 -21.17 21.78
C LEU A 555 15.45 -21.94 23.00
N GLU A 556 16.18 -21.30 23.89
CA GLU A 556 16.61 -21.87 25.17
C GLU A 556 15.44 -22.21 26.08
N THR A 557 14.49 -21.29 26.23
CA THR A 557 13.28 -21.51 27.04
C THR A 557 12.45 -22.66 26.49
N TYR A 558 12.26 -22.70 25.18
CA TYR A 558 11.57 -23.78 24.49
C TYR A 558 12.29 -25.11 24.69
N THR A 559 13.61 -25.15 24.49
CA THR A 559 14.45 -26.34 24.67
C THR A 559 14.38 -26.86 26.10
N LYS A 560 14.40 -25.97 27.10
CA LYS A 560 14.22 -26.33 28.50
C LYS A 560 12.88 -27.02 28.74
N TYR A 561 11.77 -26.49 28.23
CA TYR A 561 10.47 -27.15 28.42
C TYR A 561 10.40 -28.54 27.76
N ILE A 562 11.04 -28.73 26.60
CA ILE A 562 11.16 -30.05 25.96
C ILE A 562 12.03 -30.99 26.80
N ARG A 563 13.17 -30.50 27.31
CA ARG A 563 14.10 -31.24 28.19
C ARG A 563 13.43 -31.68 29.49
N ASP A 564 12.67 -30.78 30.10
CA ASP A 564 11.87 -31.01 31.31
C ASP A 564 10.61 -31.85 31.03
N LYS A 565 10.37 -32.21 29.76
CA LYS A 565 9.22 -33.00 29.28
C LYS A 565 7.86 -32.40 29.69
N LYS A 566 7.82 -31.07 29.87
CA LYS A 566 6.63 -30.38 30.37
C LYS A 566 6.45 -29.03 29.69
N ILE A 567 5.41 -28.90 28.86
CA ILE A 567 4.88 -27.59 28.44
C ILE A 567 3.51 -27.45 29.12
N PRO A 568 3.38 -26.64 30.19
CA PRO A 568 2.08 -26.43 30.80
C PRO A 568 1.13 -25.77 29.81
N TYR A 569 -0.16 -26.09 29.84
CA TYR A 569 -1.17 -25.37 29.07
C TYR A 569 -1.34 -23.96 29.68
N TYR A 570 -1.38 -22.92 28.84
CA TYR A 570 -1.38 -21.53 29.31
C TYR A 570 -2.55 -21.23 30.25
N TRP A 571 -3.75 -21.65 29.86
CA TRP A 571 -4.99 -21.36 30.59
C TRP A 571 -5.24 -22.30 31.77
N ASN A 572 -4.58 -23.46 31.85
CA ASN A 572 -4.58 -24.30 33.04
C ASN A 572 -3.24 -25.07 33.13
N LYS A 573 -2.42 -24.68 34.10
CA LYS A 573 -1.02 -25.15 34.25
C LYS A 573 -0.89 -26.59 34.74
N GLU A 574 -1.97 -27.21 35.22
CA GLU A 574 -1.96 -28.61 35.67
C GLU A 574 -1.77 -29.55 34.49
N TYR A 575 -2.12 -29.10 33.29
CA TYR A 575 -2.07 -29.92 32.08
C TYR A 575 -0.78 -29.75 31.30
N ASN A 576 -0.16 -30.88 30.94
CA ASN A 576 1.04 -30.92 30.12
C ASN A 576 0.71 -31.19 28.65
N LEU A 577 0.95 -30.20 27.78
CA LEU A 577 0.67 -30.28 26.34
C LEU A 577 1.51 -31.32 25.59
N ILE A 578 2.67 -31.73 26.12
CA ILE A 578 3.57 -32.69 25.48
C ILE A 578 3.66 -34.04 26.22
N GLY A 579 2.83 -34.25 27.25
CA GLY A 579 2.88 -35.47 28.07
C GLY A 579 2.51 -36.77 27.34
N HIS A 580 1.92 -36.67 26.15
CA HIS A 580 1.60 -37.80 25.27
C HIS A 580 2.78 -38.22 24.37
N ILE A 581 3.85 -37.42 24.30
CA ILE A 581 5.04 -37.72 23.49
C ILE A 581 5.99 -38.54 24.34
N ASP A 582 6.49 -39.65 23.80
CA ASP A 582 7.41 -40.55 24.51
C ASP A 582 8.73 -39.84 24.89
N ASP A 583 9.21 -40.19 26.08
CA ASP A 583 10.41 -39.61 26.71
C ASP A 583 11.64 -39.64 25.79
N ARG A 584 11.84 -40.73 25.05
CA ARG A 584 12.98 -40.90 24.15
C ARG A 584 12.93 -39.87 23.02
N THR A 585 11.75 -39.67 22.41
CA THR A 585 11.56 -38.66 21.38
C THR A 585 11.79 -37.24 21.92
N LEU A 586 11.27 -36.92 23.11
CA LEU A 586 11.49 -35.61 23.73
C LEU A 586 12.97 -35.36 24.05
N THR A 587 13.69 -36.36 24.57
CA THR A 587 15.13 -36.26 24.82
C THR A 587 15.90 -36.01 23.51
N ASN A 588 15.60 -36.75 22.43
CA ASN A 588 16.24 -36.54 21.13
C ASN A 588 16.00 -35.13 20.59
N PHE A 589 14.77 -34.60 20.71
CA PHE A 589 14.46 -33.23 20.29
C PHE A 589 15.23 -32.19 21.12
N ALA A 590 15.31 -32.38 22.44
CA ALA A 590 16.07 -31.48 23.30
C ALA A 590 17.58 -31.50 22.98
N ASP A 591 18.18 -32.68 22.82
CA ASP A 591 19.60 -32.85 22.45
C ASP A 591 19.91 -32.13 21.13
N ARG A 592 19.01 -32.28 20.14
CA ARG A 592 19.17 -31.62 18.85
C ARG A 592 19.09 -30.09 18.97
N LEU A 593 18.15 -29.56 19.74
CA LEU A 593 18.02 -28.12 19.95
C LEU A 593 19.21 -27.53 20.72
N GLU A 594 19.70 -28.21 21.74
CA GLU A 594 20.90 -27.79 22.47
C GLU A 594 22.15 -27.77 21.58
N TYR A 595 22.30 -28.76 20.69
CA TYR A 595 23.34 -28.76 19.66
C TYR A 595 23.22 -27.52 18.75
N ILE A 596 22.02 -27.22 18.24
CA ILE A 596 21.77 -26.05 17.37
C ILE A 596 22.12 -24.75 18.10
N ILE A 597 21.66 -24.58 19.35
CA ILE A 597 21.97 -23.40 20.17
C ILE A 597 23.49 -23.27 20.35
N LYS A 598 24.17 -24.37 20.69
CA LYS A 598 25.63 -24.39 20.88
C LYS A 598 26.36 -24.00 19.59
N ASP A 599 25.97 -24.58 18.46
CA ASP A 599 26.59 -24.30 17.16
C ASP A 599 26.40 -22.85 16.73
N ILE A 600 25.20 -22.31 16.91
CA ILE A 600 24.88 -20.89 16.66
C ILE A 600 25.71 -19.96 17.55
N LYS A 601 25.84 -20.28 18.84
CA LYS A 601 26.64 -19.46 19.78
C LYS A 601 28.15 -19.56 19.52
N THR A 602 28.63 -20.71 19.06
CA THR A 602 30.05 -20.93 18.80
C THR A 602 30.50 -20.27 17.50
N ASN A 603 29.61 -20.15 16.51
CA ASN A 603 29.91 -19.59 15.18
C ASN A 603 29.20 -18.25 14.93
N GLN A 604 29.18 -17.35 15.92
CA GLN A 604 28.55 -16.03 15.78
C GLN A 604 29.20 -15.16 14.69
N ASP A 605 30.46 -15.44 14.38
CA ASP A 605 31.29 -14.85 13.31
C ASP A 605 30.96 -15.41 11.90
N LYS A 606 30.19 -16.50 11.82
CA LYS A 606 29.69 -17.10 10.57
C LYS A 606 28.17 -17.05 10.58
N PRO A 607 27.58 -15.90 10.25
CA PRO A 607 26.18 -15.67 10.56
C PRO A 607 25.24 -16.47 9.65
N ASP A 608 25.75 -17.07 8.57
CA ASP A 608 25.04 -18.05 7.74
C ASP A 608 24.76 -19.38 8.48
N THR A 609 25.41 -19.62 9.63
CA THR A 609 25.18 -20.79 10.48
C THR A 609 23.71 -20.92 10.89
N VAL A 610 23.04 -19.81 11.23
CA VAL A 610 21.61 -19.85 11.60
C VAL A 610 20.71 -20.18 10.40
N ALA A 611 21.10 -19.78 9.19
CA ALA A 611 20.33 -20.04 7.98
C ALA A 611 20.26 -21.55 7.65
N LYS A 612 21.32 -22.31 7.97
CA LYS A 612 21.38 -23.77 7.75
C LYS A 612 20.31 -24.56 8.52
N TYR A 613 19.91 -24.05 9.69
CA TYR A 613 18.86 -24.64 10.53
C TYR A 613 17.45 -24.10 10.24
N LEU A 614 17.34 -23.08 9.38
CA LEU A 614 16.07 -22.46 9.01
C LEU A 614 15.65 -22.77 7.57
N LEU A 615 16.61 -22.96 6.66
CA LEU A 615 16.37 -23.12 5.23
C LEU A 615 16.61 -24.58 4.78
N ASN A 616 15.82 -25.03 3.81
CA ASN A 616 16.13 -26.28 3.10
C ASN A 616 17.27 -26.08 2.09
N ASN A 617 17.79 -27.17 1.50
CA ASN A 617 18.98 -27.08 0.63
C ASN A 617 18.75 -26.16 -0.59
N GLY A 618 17.56 -26.20 -1.21
CA GLY A 618 17.25 -25.33 -2.35
C GLY A 618 17.09 -23.85 -1.95
N GLU A 619 16.47 -23.58 -0.80
CA GLU A 619 16.37 -22.23 -0.23
C GLU A 619 17.75 -21.69 0.16
N LEU A 620 18.60 -22.55 0.71
CA LEU A 620 19.97 -22.20 1.11
C LEU A 620 20.86 -21.92 -0.12
N GLU A 621 20.74 -22.71 -1.19
CA GLU A 621 21.40 -22.42 -2.47
C GLU A 621 20.90 -21.12 -3.11
N ALA A 622 19.60 -20.83 -3.02
CA ALA A 622 19.05 -19.55 -3.50
C ALA A 622 19.59 -18.38 -2.65
N PHE A 623 19.66 -18.56 -1.33
CA PHE A 623 20.23 -17.60 -0.40
C PHE A 623 21.71 -17.29 -0.72
N TYR A 624 22.51 -18.32 -1.05
CA TYR A 624 23.92 -18.13 -1.41
C TYR A 624 24.14 -17.65 -2.87
N ARG A 625 23.30 -18.03 -3.82
CA ARG A 625 23.38 -17.53 -5.22
C ARG A 625 23.23 -16.02 -5.31
N GLU A 626 22.40 -15.43 -4.46
CA GLU A 626 22.27 -13.96 -4.35
C GLU A 626 23.52 -13.28 -3.77
N GLY A 627 24.43 -14.04 -3.12
CA GLY A 627 25.69 -13.53 -2.55
C GLY A 627 26.94 -13.76 -3.42
N LEU A 628 26.82 -14.35 -4.61
CA LEU A 628 27.95 -14.79 -5.45
C LEU A 628 28.23 -13.89 -6.68
N ASP A 629 27.62 -12.72 -6.81
CA ASP A 629 27.97 -11.76 -7.86
C ASP A 629 29.20 -10.91 -7.43
N LYS A 630 30.29 -11.04 -8.20
CA LYS A 630 31.63 -10.46 -7.92
C LYS A 630 31.61 -8.94 -7.57
N PRO A 631 32.45 -8.46 -6.63
CA PRO A 631 32.53 -7.06 -6.18
C PRO A 631 32.77 -6.02 -7.29
N GLU A 632 33.49 -6.38 -8.37
CA GLU A 632 33.81 -5.45 -9.47
C GLU A 632 32.61 -5.07 -10.35
N ARG A 633 31.56 -5.89 -10.41
CA ARG A 633 30.31 -5.53 -11.11
C ARG A 633 29.37 -4.72 -10.22
N GLN A 634 29.44 -4.93 -8.91
CA GLN A 634 28.54 -4.32 -7.92
C GLN A 634 28.81 -2.81 -7.75
N SER A 635 30.07 -2.36 -7.76
CA SER A 635 30.36 -0.91 -7.70
C SER A 635 29.88 -0.17 -8.96
N LYS A 636 30.05 -0.81 -10.14
CA LYS A 636 29.71 -0.26 -11.47
C LYS A 636 28.20 -0.18 -11.73
N LEU A 637 27.46 -1.23 -11.37
CA LEU A 637 25.99 -1.24 -11.43
C LEU A 637 25.37 -0.34 -10.35
N SER A 638 25.98 -0.19 -9.16
CA SER A 638 25.43 0.66 -8.10
C SER A 638 25.34 2.15 -8.50
N ASN A 639 26.29 2.65 -9.30
CA ASN A 639 26.34 4.05 -9.67
C ASN A 639 25.34 4.39 -10.80
N MET A 640 25.21 3.51 -11.80
CA MET A 640 24.13 3.61 -12.80
C MET A 640 22.75 3.43 -12.16
N GLU A 641 22.62 2.49 -11.21
CA GLU A 641 21.39 2.25 -10.46
C GLU A 641 20.93 3.52 -9.75
N LYS A 642 21.83 4.21 -9.03
CA LYS A 642 21.54 5.49 -8.36
C LYS A 642 21.02 6.54 -9.34
N VAL A 643 21.67 6.73 -10.49
CA VAL A 643 21.23 7.74 -11.48
C VAL A 643 19.88 7.39 -12.09
N LEU A 644 19.65 6.11 -12.45
CA LEU A 644 18.36 5.70 -12.99
C LEU A 644 17.23 5.82 -11.96
N GLN A 645 17.49 5.50 -10.69
CA GLN A 645 16.53 5.67 -9.61
C GLN A 645 16.22 7.15 -9.36
N GLU A 646 17.23 8.02 -9.37
CA GLU A 646 17.03 9.47 -9.23
C GLU A 646 16.29 10.06 -10.43
N ILE A 647 16.61 9.64 -11.66
CA ILE A 647 15.84 10.06 -12.84
C ILE A 647 14.39 9.57 -12.73
N ASN A 648 14.20 8.31 -12.30
CA ASN A 648 12.88 7.74 -12.11
C ASN A 648 12.09 8.49 -11.01
N LYS A 649 12.74 8.92 -9.94
CA LYS A 649 12.11 9.64 -8.83
C LYS A 649 11.80 11.10 -9.19
N LYS A 650 12.74 11.83 -9.80
CA LYS A 650 12.63 13.28 -10.03
C LYS A 650 11.86 13.64 -11.30
N PHE A 651 12.04 12.89 -12.37
CA PHE A 651 11.58 13.31 -13.71
C PHE A 651 10.55 12.37 -14.34
N ILE A 652 10.14 11.32 -13.62
CA ILE A 652 9.28 10.26 -14.13
C ILE A 652 8.16 9.91 -13.13
N SER A 653 8.46 9.87 -11.83
CA SER A 653 7.46 9.64 -10.78
C SER A 653 6.64 10.89 -10.56
N LEU A 654 5.34 10.69 -10.40
CA LEU A 654 4.39 11.77 -10.15
C LEU A 654 4.24 11.98 -8.64
N PRO A 655 4.16 13.23 -8.15
CA PRO A 655 3.91 13.50 -6.73
C PRO A 655 2.57 12.90 -6.29
N GLU A 656 2.57 12.16 -5.18
CA GLU A 656 1.39 11.45 -4.68
C GLU A 656 0.21 12.38 -4.34
N GLN A 657 0.51 13.58 -3.84
CA GLN A 657 -0.50 14.61 -3.55
C GLN A 657 -1.18 15.12 -4.83
N GLU A 658 -0.44 15.28 -5.93
CA GLU A 658 -1.01 15.68 -7.22
C GLU A 658 -1.85 14.55 -7.83
N ILE A 659 -1.38 13.30 -7.74
CA ILE A 659 -2.15 12.12 -8.16
C ILE A 659 -3.50 12.09 -7.44
N ARG A 660 -3.49 12.19 -6.11
CA ARG A 660 -4.71 12.11 -5.29
C ARG A 660 -5.68 13.23 -5.61
N ARG A 661 -5.19 14.48 -5.68
CA ARG A 661 -6.02 15.65 -6.01
C ARG A 661 -6.61 15.54 -7.42
N ASN A 662 -5.80 15.21 -8.41
CA ASN A 662 -6.25 15.17 -9.80
C ASN A 662 -7.24 14.02 -10.02
N ASN A 663 -7.04 12.84 -9.41
CA ASN A 663 -7.99 11.73 -9.50
C ASN A 663 -9.33 12.06 -8.84
N GLN A 664 -9.34 12.74 -7.68
CA GLN A 664 -10.58 13.17 -7.04
C GLN A 664 -11.38 14.14 -7.92
N ILE A 665 -10.69 15.11 -8.54
CA ILE A 665 -11.34 16.08 -9.45
C ILE A 665 -11.84 15.38 -10.71
N LEU A 666 -11.00 14.55 -11.32
CA LEU A 666 -11.34 13.79 -12.52
C LEU A 666 -12.59 12.92 -12.28
N ASP A 667 -12.59 12.14 -11.21
CA ASP A 667 -13.69 11.22 -10.90
C ASP A 667 -15.01 11.96 -10.67
N SER A 668 -14.94 13.07 -9.95
CA SER A 668 -16.07 13.96 -9.69
C SER A 668 -16.64 14.57 -10.98
N VAL A 669 -15.78 15.07 -11.88
CA VAL A 669 -16.19 15.67 -13.16
C VAL A 669 -16.75 14.60 -14.10
N VAL A 670 -16.08 13.45 -14.24
CA VAL A 670 -16.50 12.35 -15.11
C VAL A 670 -17.83 11.76 -14.64
N THR A 671 -18.01 11.52 -13.34
CA THR A 671 -19.26 11.00 -12.78
C THR A 671 -20.43 11.96 -13.05
N THR A 672 -20.23 13.25 -12.77
CA THR A 672 -21.22 14.30 -13.06
C THR A 672 -21.62 14.28 -14.54
N PHE A 673 -20.64 14.09 -15.43
CA PHE A 673 -20.87 14.10 -16.86
C PHE A 673 -21.58 12.84 -17.36
N VAL A 674 -21.14 11.66 -16.94
CA VAL A 674 -21.76 10.37 -17.27
C VAL A 674 -23.22 10.32 -16.81
N ASP A 675 -23.53 10.83 -15.62
CA ASP A 675 -24.90 10.88 -15.12
C ASP A 675 -25.79 11.79 -15.98
N LYS A 676 -25.25 12.91 -16.45
CA LYS A 676 -25.95 13.75 -17.42
C LYS A 676 -26.12 13.06 -18.78
N MET A 677 -25.13 12.33 -19.26
CA MET A 677 -25.25 11.53 -20.48
C MET A 677 -26.36 10.48 -20.37
N LYS A 678 -26.46 9.79 -19.24
CA LYS A 678 -27.56 8.84 -18.95
C LYS A 678 -28.93 9.53 -18.89
N GLN A 679 -29.01 10.76 -18.39
CA GLN A 679 -30.26 11.54 -18.38
C GLN A 679 -30.68 11.97 -19.79
N LYS A 680 -29.72 12.29 -20.67
CA LYS A 680 -29.99 12.88 -21.98
C LYS A 680 -30.19 11.89 -23.11
N ASP A 681 -29.68 10.67 -22.98
CA ASP A 681 -29.79 9.68 -24.04
C ASP A 681 -30.15 8.30 -23.48
N ALA A 682 -31.36 7.86 -23.80
CA ALA A 682 -31.91 6.59 -23.32
C ALA A 682 -31.09 5.38 -23.81
N LEU A 683 -30.53 5.44 -25.02
CA LEU A 683 -29.70 4.37 -25.56
C LEU A 683 -28.36 4.31 -24.82
N PHE A 684 -27.75 5.46 -24.52
CA PHE A 684 -26.53 5.51 -23.71
C PHE A 684 -26.83 4.96 -22.32
N LYS A 685 -27.92 5.36 -21.67
CA LYS A 685 -28.33 4.81 -20.37
C LYS A 685 -28.52 3.29 -20.41
N ALA A 686 -29.14 2.77 -21.47
CA ALA A 686 -29.44 1.33 -21.61
C ALA A 686 -28.22 0.48 -22.01
N THR A 687 -27.17 1.09 -22.55
CA THR A 687 -25.95 0.38 -22.99
C THR A 687 -24.76 0.65 -22.08
N TYR A 688 -24.74 1.76 -21.32
CA TYR A 688 -23.64 2.12 -20.45
C TYR A 688 -23.44 1.09 -19.35
N ARG A 689 -22.22 0.56 -19.29
CA ARG A 689 -21.80 -0.38 -18.26
C ARG A 689 -20.93 0.31 -17.22
N ARG A 690 -19.78 0.85 -17.64
CA ARG A 690 -18.81 1.53 -16.76
C ARG A 690 -17.82 2.38 -17.53
N VAL A 691 -17.13 3.27 -16.83
CA VAL A 691 -15.89 3.89 -17.29
C VAL A 691 -14.74 2.92 -17.04
N PHE A 692 -13.91 2.70 -18.05
CA PHE A 692 -12.63 2.03 -17.91
C PHE A 692 -11.52 3.08 -17.97
N TYR A 693 -10.81 3.22 -16.86
CA TYR A 693 -9.70 4.14 -16.71
C TYR A 693 -8.48 3.57 -17.43
N GLY A 694 -8.26 4.00 -18.67
CA GLY A 694 -7.36 3.43 -19.65
C GLY A 694 -6.03 4.18 -19.79
N GLY A 695 -5.25 3.77 -20.80
CA GLY A 695 -4.10 4.52 -21.26
C GLY A 695 -2.90 4.61 -20.31
N SER A 696 -1.93 5.45 -20.68
CA SER A 696 -0.59 5.40 -20.07
C SER A 696 -0.55 5.88 -18.62
N TYR A 697 -1.49 6.73 -18.20
CA TYR A 697 -1.58 7.19 -16.81
C TYR A 697 -1.99 6.06 -15.87
N TYR A 698 -3.14 5.41 -16.14
CA TYR A 698 -3.66 4.32 -15.31
C TYR A 698 -2.90 3.00 -15.45
N ASP A 699 -2.21 2.79 -16.58
CA ASP A 699 -1.23 1.70 -16.69
C ASP A 699 0.03 1.94 -15.82
N GLY A 700 0.16 3.11 -15.20
CA GLY A 700 1.33 3.51 -14.42
C GLY A 700 2.56 3.74 -15.29
N LEU A 701 2.38 4.15 -16.55
CA LEU A 701 3.42 4.32 -17.57
C LEU A 701 3.62 5.78 -18.03
N ARG A 702 2.85 6.75 -17.51
CA ARG A 702 2.98 8.17 -17.85
C ARG A 702 4.36 8.70 -17.45
N VAL A 703 4.90 9.60 -18.30
CA VAL A 703 6.15 10.33 -18.07
C VAL A 703 5.79 11.82 -18.21
N GLY A 704 6.07 12.64 -17.19
CA GLY A 704 5.65 14.04 -17.13
C GLY A 704 4.33 14.25 -16.38
N LYS A 705 3.80 15.49 -16.39
CA LYS A 705 2.66 15.92 -15.56
C LYS A 705 1.36 15.14 -15.84
N PRO A 706 0.49 14.96 -14.83
CA PRO A 706 -0.77 14.21 -14.93
C PRO A 706 -1.90 15.12 -15.42
N GLU A 707 -1.75 15.63 -16.64
CA GLU A 707 -2.68 16.58 -17.27
C GLU A 707 -3.49 15.96 -18.41
N GLU A 708 -3.28 14.67 -18.73
CA GLU A 708 -4.01 13.95 -19.79
C GLU A 708 -4.49 12.58 -19.28
N PHE A 709 -5.76 12.26 -19.51
CA PHE A 709 -6.41 11.04 -19.04
C PHE A 709 -7.18 10.35 -20.17
N ASP A 710 -6.87 9.08 -20.43
CA ASP A 710 -7.58 8.26 -21.41
C ASP A 710 -8.67 7.43 -20.71
N LEU A 711 -9.95 7.64 -21.04
CA LEU A 711 -11.09 6.92 -20.45
C LEU A 711 -11.93 6.26 -21.54
N ASP A 712 -12.10 4.94 -21.44
CA ASP A 712 -12.97 4.17 -22.33
C ASP A 712 -14.37 4.05 -21.70
N LEU A 713 -15.40 4.59 -22.35
CA LEU A 713 -16.80 4.39 -21.99
C LEU A 713 -17.25 3.02 -22.51
N LEU A 714 -17.31 2.04 -21.61
CA LEU A 714 -17.67 0.67 -21.96
C LEU A 714 -19.19 0.52 -22.07
N LEU A 715 -19.64 0.12 -23.24
CA LEU A 715 -21.04 -0.10 -23.58
C LEU A 715 -21.31 -1.59 -23.89
N ASP A 716 -22.43 -2.10 -23.39
CA ASP A 716 -22.94 -3.42 -23.74
C ASP A 716 -23.78 -3.35 -25.02
N ILE A 717 -23.65 -4.38 -25.85
CA ILE A 717 -24.53 -4.62 -26.99
C ILE A 717 -25.69 -5.51 -26.50
N PRO A 718 -26.95 -5.24 -26.88
CA PRO A 718 -28.07 -6.08 -26.51
C PRO A 718 -27.85 -7.55 -26.87
N LYS A 719 -27.86 -8.47 -25.89
CA LYS A 719 -27.52 -9.89 -26.12
C LYS A 719 -28.41 -10.55 -27.18
N PHE A 720 -29.69 -10.20 -27.19
CA PHE A 720 -30.68 -10.70 -28.15
C PHE A 720 -30.48 -10.17 -29.58
N SER A 721 -29.56 -9.23 -29.82
CA SER A 721 -29.14 -8.82 -31.16
C SER A 721 -28.12 -9.77 -31.78
N GLU A 722 -27.67 -10.81 -31.06
CA GLU A 722 -26.71 -11.83 -31.54
C GLU A 722 -25.51 -11.24 -32.31
N PRO A 723 -24.76 -10.29 -31.71
CA PRO A 723 -23.66 -9.64 -32.40
C PRO A 723 -22.55 -10.63 -32.75
N THR A 724 -22.02 -10.51 -33.97
CA THR A 724 -20.92 -11.34 -34.49
C THR A 724 -19.75 -10.46 -34.90
N LEU A 725 -18.56 -10.79 -34.39
CA LEU A 725 -17.31 -10.17 -34.84
C LEU A 725 -16.74 -10.94 -36.02
N ILE A 726 -16.58 -10.25 -37.14
CA ILE A 726 -16.02 -10.79 -38.38
C ILE A 726 -14.59 -10.25 -38.52
N PRO A 727 -13.57 -11.12 -38.59
CA PRO A 727 -12.20 -10.70 -38.84
C PRO A 727 -12.09 -9.91 -40.14
N SER A 728 -11.43 -8.75 -40.11
CA SER A 728 -11.17 -7.99 -41.31
C SER A 728 -9.91 -8.48 -42.03
N ASN A 729 -9.73 -8.03 -43.26
CA ASN A 729 -8.49 -8.21 -44.02
C ASN A 729 -7.31 -7.37 -43.47
N ILE A 730 -7.55 -6.49 -42.49
CA ILE A 730 -6.53 -5.67 -41.85
C ILE A 730 -6.24 -6.24 -40.45
N PRO A 731 -5.01 -6.70 -40.19
CA PRO A 731 -4.64 -7.23 -38.88
C PRO A 731 -4.95 -6.26 -37.73
N GLY A 732 -5.61 -6.77 -36.68
CA GLY A 732 -6.02 -5.99 -35.50
C GLY A 732 -7.38 -5.30 -35.62
N PHE A 733 -8.06 -5.41 -36.76
CA PHE A 733 -9.40 -4.86 -36.97
C PHE A 733 -10.45 -5.94 -37.27
N VAL A 734 -11.69 -5.64 -36.87
CA VAL A 734 -12.88 -6.50 -37.03
C VAL A 734 -14.05 -5.67 -37.55
N HIS A 735 -15.04 -6.34 -38.14
CA HIS A 735 -16.36 -5.78 -38.42
C HIS A 735 -17.35 -6.36 -37.42
N LEU A 736 -18.24 -5.53 -36.90
CA LEU A 736 -19.34 -5.99 -36.05
C LEU A 736 -20.62 -6.08 -36.87
N GLN A 737 -21.20 -7.28 -36.97
CA GLN A 737 -22.41 -7.56 -37.73
C GLN A 737 -23.53 -8.10 -36.82
N VAL A 738 -24.76 -7.70 -37.09
CA VAL A 738 -25.98 -8.32 -36.54
C VAL A 738 -26.67 -9.08 -37.67
N LYS A 739 -26.70 -10.42 -37.62
CA LYS A 739 -27.15 -11.25 -38.76
C LYS A 739 -28.63 -11.05 -39.08
N ASN A 740 -29.50 -11.14 -38.08
CA ASN A 740 -30.95 -10.93 -38.23
C ASN A 740 -31.33 -9.49 -37.84
N PHE A 741 -30.77 -8.50 -38.53
CA PHE A 741 -30.96 -7.08 -38.19
C PHE A 741 -32.42 -6.64 -38.28
N ASP A 742 -33.12 -7.00 -39.36
CA ASP A 742 -34.53 -6.63 -39.54
C ASP A 742 -35.43 -7.30 -38.48
N GLY A 743 -35.14 -8.55 -38.11
CA GLY A 743 -35.83 -9.23 -37.02
C GLY A 743 -35.55 -8.58 -35.66
N PHE A 744 -34.29 -8.24 -35.38
CA PHE A 744 -33.89 -7.52 -34.18
C PHE A 744 -34.65 -6.19 -34.02
N MET A 745 -34.78 -5.41 -35.10
CA MET A 745 -35.49 -4.13 -35.07
C MET A 745 -37.02 -4.25 -34.90
N LYS A 746 -37.60 -5.45 -35.14
CA LYS A 746 -39.04 -5.71 -35.04
C LYS A 746 -39.45 -6.42 -33.73
N ARG A 747 -38.50 -6.79 -32.87
CA ARG A 747 -38.77 -7.56 -31.64
C ARG A 747 -39.42 -6.70 -30.55
N PRO A 748 -40.51 -7.16 -29.90
CA PRO A 748 -41.15 -6.47 -28.78
C PRO A 748 -40.23 -6.27 -27.57
N GLU A 749 -39.24 -7.15 -27.38
CA GLU A 749 -38.29 -7.13 -26.26
C GLU A 749 -37.20 -6.04 -26.42
N ALA A 750 -37.10 -5.40 -27.59
CA ALA A 750 -36.28 -4.22 -27.77
C ALA A 750 -36.96 -3.05 -27.05
N GLN A 751 -36.47 -2.71 -25.84
CA GLN A 751 -36.90 -1.50 -25.14
C GLN A 751 -36.95 -0.30 -26.11
N PRO A 752 -37.86 0.68 -25.93
CA PRO A 752 -37.92 1.89 -26.77
C PRO A 752 -36.57 2.60 -26.93
N ALA A 753 -35.69 2.48 -25.92
CA ALA A 753 -34.31 2.96 -25.95
C ALA A 753 -33.43 2.30 -27.04
N TYR A 754 -33.65 1.02 -27.38
CA TYR A 754 -32.90 0.30 -28.41
C TYR A 754 -33.41 0.53 -29.83
N ALA A 755 -34.58 1.13 -30.01
CA ALA A 755 -35.07 1.52 -31.34
C ALA A 755 -34.13 2.52 -32.03
N SER A 756 -33.42 3.37 -31.26
CA SER A 756 -32.40 4.28 -31.80
C SER A 756 -31.05 3.59 -32.03
N PHE A 757 -30.81 2.39 -31.50
CA PHE A 757 -29.57 1.63 -31.72
C PHE A 757 -29.37 1.27 -33.19
N GLY A 758 -30.45 0.94 -33.90
CA GLY A 758 -30.42 0.67 -35.34
C GLY A 758 -29.85 1.84 -36.17
N LYS A 759 -29.94 3.08 -35.68
CA LYS A 759 -29.37 4.26 -36.35
C LYS A 759 -27.84 4.26 -36.39
N LEU A 760 -27.20 3.43 -35.56
CA LEU A 760 -25.74 3.28 -35.55
C LEU A 760 -25.23 2.33 -36.64
N PHE A 761 -26.12 1.63 -37.35
CA PHE A 761 -25.76 0.63 -38.34
C PHE A 761 -25.82 1.18 -39.77
N SER A 762 -24.94 0.68 -40.65
CA SER A 762 -24.99 0.85 -42.11
C SER A 762 -25.30 -0.51 -42.72
N GLY A 763 -26.56 -0.73 -43.11
CA GLY A 763 -27.07 -2.08 -43.35
C GLY A 763 -27.09 -2.86 -42.04
N ASN A 764 -26.48 -4.04 -42.01
CA ASN A 764 -26.40 -4.88 -40.81
C ASN A 764 -25.05 -4.82 -40.07
N PHE A 765 -24.19 -3.84 -40.40
CA PHE A 765 -22.89 -3.61 -39.77
C PHE A 765 -22.89 -2.35 -38.90
N LEU A 766 -22.29 -2.41 -37.71
CA LEU A 766 -22.14 -1.23 -36.85
C LEU A 766 -21.12 -0.27 -37.45
N SER A 767 -21.53 0.98 -37.68
CA SER A 767 -20.67 2.02 -38.25
C SER A 767 -19.93 2.79 -37.16
N THR A 768 -18.60 2.83 -37.25
CA THR A 768 -17.75 3.67 -36.40
C THR A 768 -18.10 5.15 -36.49
N GLN A 769 -18.40 5.65 -37.69
CA GLN A 769 -18.74 7.05 -37.90
C GLN A 769 -20.06 7.41 -37.22
N LYS A 770 -21.08 6.56 -37.35
CA LYS A 770 -22.38 6.78 -36.72
C LYS A 770 -22.29 6.66 -35.20
N ALA A 771 -21.52 5.71 -34.68
CA ALA A 771 -21.28 5.58 -33.24
C ALA A 771 -20.56 6.80 -32.66
N LEU A 772 -19.52 7.31 -33.33
CA LEU A 772 -18.81 8.52 -32.91
C LEU A 772 -19.72 9.76 -32.96
N ALA A 773 -20.48 9.95 -34.04
CA ALA A 773 -21.42 11.06 -34.18
C ALA A 773 -22.55 11.01 -33.14
N TRP A 774 -23.04 9.81 -32.82
CA TRP A 774 -24.00 9.61 -31.75
C TRP A 774 -23.42 10.02 -30.39
N MET A 775 -22.25 9.49 -30.02
CA MET A 775 -21.63 9.82 -28.74
C MET A 775 -21.36 11.32 -28.61
N GLU A 776 -20.85 11.95 -29.67
CA GLU A 776 -20.68 13.39 -29.72
C GLU A 776 -21.99 14.13 -29.42
N GLY A 777 -23.09 13.70 -30.04
CA GLY A 777 -24.42 14.25 -29.76
C GLY A 777 -24.84 14.08 -28.29
N VAL A 778 -24.53 12.94 -27.66
CA VAL A 778 -24.81 12.70 -26.23
C VAL A 778 -23.99 13.66 -25.35
N VAL A 779 -22.69 13.78 -25.59
CA VAL A 779 -21.78 14.69 -24.88
C VAL A 779 -22.24 16.14 -25.04
N GLN A 780 -22.53 16.59 -26.26
CA GLN A 780 -22.99 17.95 -26.53
C GLN A 780 -24.31 18.27 -25.84
N LYS A 781 -25.30 17.37 -25.91
CA LYS A 781 -26.59 17.55 -25.21
C LYS A 781 -26.41 17.60 -23.70
N SER A 782 -25.46 16.85 -23.16
CA SER A 782 -25.15 16.83 -21.73
C SER A 782 -24.49 18.14 -21.27
N LEU A 783 -23.60 18.71 -22.09
CA LEU A 783 -22.99 20.02 -21.83
C LEU A 783 -24.00 21.17 -21.85
N ASN A 784 -24.99 21.12 -22.74
CA ASN A 784 -25.97 22.18 -22.91
C ASN A 784 -26.85 22.43 -21.66
N ASP A 785 -26.91 21.48 -20.72
CA ASP A 785 -27.59 21.66 -19.43
C ASP A 785 -26.84 22.54 -18.44
N PHE A 786 -25.54 22.76 -18.67
CA PHE A 786 -24.70 23.54 -17.79
C PHE A 786 -24.63 25.00 -18.25
N PRO A 787 -24.63 25.97 -17.32
CA PRO A 787 -24.50 27.38 -17.65
C PRO A 787 -23.26 27.64 -18.52
N LYS A 788 -23.42 28.45 -19.56
CA LYS A 788 -22.33 28.76 -20.48
C LYS A 788 -21.56 29.99 -20.00
N GLN A 789 -20.24 29.94 -20.06
CA GLN A 789 -19.33 31.05 -19.80
C GLN A 789 -18.31 31.14 -20.94
N GLY A 790 -18.52 32.08 -21.86
CA GLY A 790 -17.74 32.17 -23.09
C GLY A 790 -17.90 30.92 -23.97
N THR A 791 -16.79 30.25 -24.28
CA THR A 791 -16.76 29.00 -25.06
C THR A 791 -16.82 27.73 -24.19
N ALA A 792 -16.82 27.86 -22.85
CA ALA A 792 -16.86 26.76 -21.91
C ALA A 792 -18.19 26.71 -21.13
N HIS A 793 -18.42 25.58 -20.45
CA HIS A 793 -19.57 25.34 -19.58
C HIS A 793 -19.14 25.26 -18.13
N VAL A 794 -19.93 25.83 -17.23
CA VAL A 794 -19.69 25.88 -15.79
C VAL A 794 -20.29 24.64 -15.14
N VAL A 795 -19.44 23.69 -14.76
CA VAL A 795 -19.83 22.48 -14.04
C VAL A 795 -19.55 22.67 -12.55
N LYS A 796 -20.60 22.65 -11.74
CA LYS A 796 -20.51 22.74 -10.28
C LYS A 796 -20.83 21.38 -9.65
N ASN A 797 -19.98 20.92 -8.75
CA ASN A 797 -20.19 19.69 -7.99
C ASN A 797 -19.51 19.80 -6.60
N ALA A 798 -19.53 18.71 -5.83
CA ALA A 798 -18.99 18.66 -4.46
C ALA A 798 -17.50 19.04 -4.34
N THR A 799 -16.74 18.92 -5.44
CA THR A 799 -15.30 19.21 -5.46
C THR A 799 -14.94 20.63 -5.93
N GLY A 800 -15.94 21.41 -6.37
CA GLY A 800 -15.75 22.81 -6.76
C GLY A 800 -16.48 23.21 -8.04
N THR A 801 -16.01 24.30 -8.63
CA THR A 801 -16.52 24.85 -9.89
C THR A 801 -15.46 24.70 -10.98
N PHE A 802 -15.84 24.12 -12.11
CA PHE A 802 -14.97 23.83 -13.24
C PHE A 802 -15.52 24.43 -14.53
N LEU A 803 -14.62 24.93 -15.37
CA LEU A 803 -14.88 25.29 -16.76
C LEU A 803 -14.53 24.09 -17.63
N VAL A 804 -15.53 23.58 -18.33
CA VAL A 804 -15.41 22.41 -19.20
C VAL A 804 -15.77 22.80 -20.63
N SER A 805 -14.87 22.57 -21.56
CA SER A 805 -15.16 22.56 -23.01
C SER A 805 -14.79 21.20 -23.58
N PHE A 806 -15.11 20.94 -24.86
CA PHE A 806 -14.67 19.70 -25.49
C PHE A 806 -14.19 19.93 -26.93
N SER A 807 -13.31 19.04 -27.38
CA SER A 807 -12.83 18.96 -28.76
C SER A 807 -12.79 17.51 -29.24
N LYS A 808 -12.45 17.32 -30.52
CA LYS A 808 -12.37 15.99 -31.15
C LYS A 808 -10.94 15.71 -31.58
N ALA A 809 -10.40 14.55 -31.20
CA ALA A 809 -9.10 14.09 -31.65
C ALA A 809 -9.13 12.57 -31.91
N GLY A 810 -9.25 12.18 -33.18
CA GLY A 810 -9.32 10.76 -33.56
C GLY A 810 -10.59 10.08 -33.01
N PRO A 811 -10.48 8.95 -32.27
CA PRO A 811 -11.63 8.26 -31.68
C PRO A 811 -12.12 8.88 -30.36
N ALA A 812 -11.40 9.86 -29.80
CA ALA A 812 -11.68 10.46 -28.50
C ALA A 812 -12.47 11.77 -28.63
N LEU A 813 -13.40 11.96 -27.68
CA LEU A 813 -13.99 13.25 -27.35
C LEU A 813 -13.25 13.78 -26.12
N THR A 814 -12.39 14.77 -26.31
CA THR A 814 -11.52 15.30 -25.26
C THR A 814 -12.25 16.39 -24.51
N LEU A 815 -12.53 16.19 -23.21
CA LEU A 815 -13.00 17.24 -22.31
C LEU A 815 -11.81 18.04 -21.78
N HIS A 816 -11.80 19.35 -22.03
CA HIS A 816 -10.83 20.27 -21.46
C HIS A 816 -11.40 20.83 -20.16
N VAL A 817 -10.83 20.42 -19.03
CA VAL A 817 -11.30 20.78 -17.69
C VAL A 817 -10.31 21.74 -17.06
N SER A 818 -10.81 22.88 -16.59
CA SER A 818 -10.00 23.87 -15.86
C SER A 818 -10.76 24.45 -14.66
N GLY A 819 -10.07 24.74 -13.57
CA GLY A 819 -10.66 25.20 -12.31
C GLY A 819 -9.92 24.64 -11.11
N ALA A 820 -10.11 25.20 -9.91
CA ALA A 820 -9.46 24.71 -8.67
C ALA A 820 -7.92 24.48 -8.77
N GLY A 821 -7.22 25.28 -9.59
CA GLY A 821 -5.77 25.15 -9.80
C GLY A 821 -5.35 23.88 -10.56
N VAL A 822 -6.23 23.30 -11.38
CA VAL A 822 -5.92 22.22 -12.32
C VAL A 822 -6.29 22.59 -13.76
N LYS A 823 -5.55 22.01 -14.69
CA LYS A 823 -5.87 21.96 -16.12
C LYS A 823 -5.65 20.52 -16.57
N MET A 824 -6.67 19.87 -17.09
CA MET A 824 -6.57 18.50 -17.58
C MET A 824 -7.41 18.26 -18.83
N ASP A 825 -6.93 17.38 -19.68
CA ASP A 825 -7.58 16.89 -20.88
C ASP A 825 -8.03 15.44 -20.63
N VAL A 826 -9.32 15.16 -20.83
CA VAL A 826 -9.94 13.86 -20.55
C VAL A 826 -10.51 13.29 -21.84
N ASP A 827 -9.82 12.31 -22.42
CA ASP A 827 -10.21 11.64 -23.64
C ASP A 827 -11.29 10.58 -23.36
N LEU A 828 -12.53 10.87 -23.74
CA LEU A 828 -13.64 9.91 -23.66
C LEU A 828 -13.75 9.13 -24.98
N VAL A 829 -13.55 7.81 -24.91
CA VAL A 829 -13.61 6.92 -26.09
C VAL A 829 -14.77 5.95 -25.95
N THR A 830 -15.64 5.89 -26.96
CA THR A 830 -16.77 4.94 -26.97
C THR A 830 -16.31 3.53 -27.31
N CYS A 831 -16.63 2.55 -26.47
CA CYS A 831 -16.17 1.17 -26.65
C CYS A 831 -17.33 0.19 -26.48
N PHE A 832 -17.32 -0.91 -27.25
CA PHE A 832 -18.31 -1.99 -27.09
C PHE A 832 -17.65 -3.26 -26.56
N VAL A 833 -18.22 -3.81 -25.48
CA VAL A 833 -17.66 -4.95 -24.74
C VAL A 833 -18.14 -6.28 -25.29
N PHE A 834 -17.23 -7.26 -25.32
CA PHE A 834 -17.45 -8.63 -25.72
C PHE A 834 -16.89 -9.59 -24.67
N ARG A 835 -17.48 -10.79 -24.59
CA ARG A 835 -17.08 -11.86 -23.69
C ARG A 835 -16.18 -12.88 -24.39
N GLY A 836 -15.60 -13.79 -23.62
CA GLY A 836 -14.62 -14.77 -24.09
C GLY A 836 -15.11 -15.69 -25.21
N ASP A 837 -16.42 -15.94 -25.31
CA ASP A 837 -17.03 -16.72 -26.40
C ASP A 837 -16.88 -16.05 -27.78
N LYS A 838 -16.64 -14.74 -27.80
CA LYS A 838 -16.37 -13.96 -29.03
C LYS A 838 -14.90 -13.66 -29.24
N TRP A 839 -14.00 -14.28 -28.46
CA TRP A 839 -12.55 -14.03 -28.56
C TRP A 839 -12.05 -14.29 -30.00
N PRO A 840 -11.21 -13.42 -30.57
CA PRO A 840 -10.75 -13.58 -31.93
C PRO A 840 -9.80 -14.80 -32.05
N VAL A 841 -10.03 -15.66 -33.06
CA VAL A 841 -9.27 -16.90 -33.28
C VAL A 841 -8.34 -16.87 -34.50
N ASN A 842 -8.53 -15.93 -35.44
CA ASN A 842 -7.81 -15.90 -36.73
C ASN A 842 -6.40 -15.30 -36.64
N GLY A 843 -5.46 -16.05 -36.05
CA GLY A 843 -4.07 -15.62 -35.86
C GLY A 843 -3.88 -14.65 -34.70
N PHE A 844 -4.92 -14.50 -33.87
CA PHE A 844 -4.82 -13.81 -32.59
C PHE A 844 -4.34 -14.78 -31.52
N ARG A 845 -3.59 -14.27 -30.54
CA ARG A 845 -3.22 -15.04 -29.34
C ARG A 845 -4.47 -15.39 -28.54
N SER A 846 -4.46 -16.57 -27.94
CA SER A 846 -5.45 -16.96 -26.93
C SER A 846 -5.40 -15.99 -25.74
N ASN A 847 -6.55 -15.79 -25.08
CA ASN A 847 -6.58 -15.03 -23.84
C ASN A 847 -5.77 -15.78 -22.77
N PRO A 848 -4.72 -15.18 -22.18
CA PRO A 848 -3.97 -15.80 -21.09
C PRO A 848 -4.77 -15.83 -19.77
N PHE A 849 -5.85 -15.05 -19.65
CA PHE A 849 -6.66 -14.93 -18.44
C PHE A 849 -8.16 -15.16 -18.72
N PRO A 850 -8.54 -16.32 -19.30
CA PRO A 850 -9.93 -16.56 -19.70
C PRO A 850 -10.89 -16.63 -18.51
N SER A 851 -10.42 -17.04 -17.33
CA SER A 851 -11.25 -17.16 -16.12
C SER A 851 -11.42 -15.84 -15.37
N THR A 852 -10.36 -15.02 -15.28
CA THR A 852 -10.33 -13.81 -14.45
C THR A 852 -10.58 -12.51 -15.23
N LYS A 853 -10.21 -12.47 -16.53
CA LYS A 853 -10.51 -11.35 -17.45
C LYS A 853 -10.95 -11.89 -18.81
N PRO A 854 -12.17 -12.48 -18.90
CA PRO A 854 -12.70 -13.03 -20.16
C PRO A 854 -13.06 -11.96 -21.19
N GLU A 855 -13.27 -10.72 -20.74
CA GLU A 855 -13.84 -9.67 -21.57
C GLU A 855 -12.78 -8.88 -22.34
N PHE A 856 -13.14 -8.41 -23.53
CA PHE A 856 -12.35 -7.48 -24.33
C PHE A 856 -13.31 -6.50 -25.00
N PHE A 857 -12.79 -5.46 -25.65
CA PHE A 857 -13.65 -4.47 -26.28
C PHE A 857 -13.11 -3.99 -27.63
N ILE A 858 -14.01 -3.42 -28.41
CA ILE A 858 -13.68 -2.81 -29.71
C ILE A 858 -13.78 -1.28 -29.63
N VAL A 859 -12.88 -0.62 -30.36
CA VAL A 859 -12.69 0.84 -30.34
C VAL A 859 -12.90 1.41 -31.76
N PRO A 860 -13.58 2.56 -31.94
CA PRO A 860 -13.93 3.13 -33.24
C PRO A 860 -12.74 3.85 -33.85
N LYS A 861 -11.68 3.11 -34.19
CA LYS A 861 -10.47 3.63 -34.81
C LYS A 861 -10.44 3.26 -36.28
N LYS A 862 -10.17 4.23 -37.15
CA LYS A 862 -10.04 3.98 -38.58
C LYS A 862 -8.70 3.29 -38.91
N PRO A 863 -8.68 2.25 -39.74
CA PRO A 863 -7.44 1.71 -40.30
C PRO A 863 -6.81 2.72 -41.26
N LYS A 864 -5.49 2.64 -41.45
CA LYS A 864 -4.77 3.41 -42.48
C LYS A 864 -4.74 2.61 -43.81
N ALA A 865 -5.91 2.29 -44.35
CA ALA A 865 -6.07 1.49 -45.57
C ALA A 865 -6.31 2.37 -46.81
N PRO A 866 -6.07 1.85 -48.04
CA PRO A 866 -6.38 2.58 -49.27
C PRO A 866 -7.88 2.87 -49.41
N ASP A 867 -8.22 3.97 -50.08
CA ASP A 867 -9.54 4.65 -50.08
C ASP A 867 -10.73 3.81 -50.59
N ASN A 868 -10.50 2.63 -51.17
CA ASN A 868 -11.53 1.78 -51.78
C ASN A 868 -12.22 0.77 -50.83
N GLN A 869 -11.94 0.81 -49.51
CA GLN A 869 -12.60 -0.07 -48.53
C GLN A 869 -13.70 0.66 -47.74
N PRO A 870 -14.75 -0.04 -47.24
CA PRO A 870 -15.78 0.58 -46.42
C PRO A 870 -15.24 0.88 -45.01
N ILE A 871 -14.38 1.90 -44.89
CA ILE A 871 -13.61 2.27 -43.69
C ILE A 871 -14.50 2.44 -42.46
N GLU A 872 -15.75 2.87 -42.65
CA GLU A 872 -16.72 3.06 -41.57
C GLU A 872 -17.07 1.79 -40.79
N ARG A 873 -16.81 0.59 -41.33
CA ARG A 873 -17.14 -0.69 -40.68
C ARG A 873 -16.03 -1.25 -39.77
N TYR A 874 -14.83 -0.66 -39.80
CA TYR A 874 -13.65 -1.21 -39.14
C TYR A 874 -13.55 -0.75 -37.69
N TRP A 875 -13.55 -1.72 -36.78
CA TRP A 875 -13.33 -1.50 -35.36
C TRP A 875 -12.01 -2.14 -34.92
N ARG A 876 -11.25 -1.47 -34.05
CA ARG A 876 -9.96 -1.99 -33.54
C ARG A 876 -10.20 -2.78 -32.26
N LEU A 877 -9.62 -3.97 -32.17
CA LEU A 877 -9.63 -4.76 -30.93
C LEU A 877 -8.75 -4.11 -29.85
N SER A 878 -9.18 -4.19 -28.60
CA SER A 878 -8.49 -3.68 -27.43
C SER A 878 -8.48 -4.74 -26.33
N PHE A 879 -7.28 -5.05 -25.84
CA PHE A 879 -7.01 -6.04 -24.80
C PHE A 879 -6.30 -5.40 -23.60
N GLN A 880 -6.64 -4.14 -23.31
CA GLN A 880 -5.95 -3.32 -22.30
C GLN A 880 -5.98 -3.97 -20.91
N GLU A 881 -7.07 -4.65 -20.55
CA GLU A 881 -7.20 -5.36 -19.27
C GLU A 881 -6.23 -6.53 -19.17
N GLN A 882 -6.13 -7.35 -20.22
CA GLN A 882 -5.18 -8.47 -20.25
C GLN A 882 -3.73 -7.97 -20.26
N GLU A 883 -3.45 -6.90 -20.99
CA GLU A 883 -2.11 -6.29 -21.01
C GLU A 883 -1.66 -5.79 -19.63
N ARG A 884 -2.58 -5.29 -18.79
CA ARG A 884 -2.25 -4.88 -17.41
C ARG A 884 -1.79 -6.06 -16.57
N LEU A 885 -2.56 -7.14 -16.58
CA LEU A 885 -2.21 -8.36 -15.85
C LEU A 885 -0.89 -8.97 -16.33
N LEU A 886 -0.60 -8.92 -17.63
CA LEU A 886 0.70 -9.36 -18.16
C LEU A 886 1.87 -8.53 -17.59
N MET A 887 1.66 -7.26 -17.26
CA MET A 887 2.70 -6.37 -16.74
C MET A 887 2.77 -6.31 -15.21
N ASP A 888 1.81 -6.87 -14.49
CA ASP A 888 1.75 -6.77 -13.04
C ASP A 888 2.79 -7.69 -12.34
N ASN A 889 3.07 -7.35 -11.08
CA ASN A 889 4.06 -7.96 -10.18
C ASN A 889 5.52 -7.97 -10.69
N LYS A 890 5.83 -7.12 -11.68
CA LYS A 890 7.17 -6.99 -12.29
C LYS A 890 7.81 -5.66 -11.90
N ARG A 891 8.46 -5.62 -10.72
CA ARG A 891 8.96 -4.41 -10.04
C ARG A 891 9.67 -3.42 -10.97
N THR A 892 10.61 -3.88 -11.80
CA THR A 892 11.42 -3.00 -12.67
C THR A 892 10.88 -2.85 -14.10
N LEU A 893 9.80 -3.54 -14.47
CA LEU A 893 9.20 -3.46 -15.81
C LEU A 893 8.64 -2.05 -16.11
N LYS A 894 7.72 -1.57 -15.28
CA LYS A 894 7.08 -0.25 -15.47
C LYS A 894 8.12 0.89 -15.47
N PRO A 895 9.09 0.95 -14.53
CA PRO A 895 10.21 1.91 -14.59
C PRO A 895 11.03 1.80 -15.89
N THR A 896 11.36 0.60 -16.35
CA THR A 896 12.10 0.39 -17.61
C THR A 896 11.35 0.92 -18.82
N ILE A 897 10.04 0.66 -18.92
CA ILE A 897 9.19 1.23 -19.99
C ILE A 897 9.24 2.76 -19.96
N LYS A 898 9.14 3.37 -18.77
CA LYS A 898 9.19 4.83 -18.64
C LYS A 898 10.54 5.41 -19.05
N LEU A 899 11.64 4.76 -18.69
CA LEU A 899 12.99 5.16 -19.12
C LEU A 899 13.13 5.09 -20.64
N LEU A 900 12.67 4.02 -21.28
CA LEU A 900 12.68 3.89 -22.74
C LEU A 900 11.81 4.95 -23.43
N LYS A 901 10.63 5.26 -22.88
CA LYS A 901 9.78 6.36 -23.36
C LYS A 901 10.50 7.70 -23.27
N LYS A 902 11.11 8.00 -22.12
CA LYS A 902 11.86 9.25 -21.91
C LYS A 902 13.05 9.36 -22.87
N MET A 903 13.80 8.28 -23.05
CA MET A 903 14.90 8.21 -24.02
C MET A 903 14.41 8.46 -25.46
N ARG A 904 13.31 7.79 -25.86
CA ARG A 904 12.68 7.96 -27.17
C ARG A 904 12.28 9.43 -27.41
N ASP A 905 11.68 10.07 -26.41
CA ASP A 905 11.24 11.46 -26.50
C ASP A 905 12.42 12.42 -26.62
N ASN A 906 13.46 12.23 -25.81
CA ASN A 906 14.66 13.06 -25.85
C ASN A 906 15.48 12.91 -27.13
N MET A 907 15.51 11.71 -27.71
CA MET A 907 16.18 11.47 -28.98
C MET A 907 15.35 11.91 -30.21
N GLY A 908 14.13 12.43 -29.99
CA GLY A 908 13.23 12.88 -31.06
C GLY A 908 12.64 11.75 -31.90
N GLN A 909 12.60 10.52 -31.38
CA GLN A 909 12.20 9.32 -32.13
C GLN A 909 10.68 9.10 -32.12
N LYS A 910 9.91 10.15 -32.44
CA LYS A 910 8.43 10.14 -32.42
C LYS A 910 7.80 9.17 -33.43
N CYS A 911 8.58 8.66 -34.40
CA CYS A 911 8.15 7.60 -35.32
C CYS A 911 7.82 6.27 -34.60
N ILE A 912 8.33 6.06 -33.37
CA ILE A 912 8.00 4.93 -32.52
C ILE A 912 7.00 5.35 -31.43
N ALA A 913 5.75 4.93 -31.57
CA ALA A 913 4.70 5.26 -30.59
C ALA A 913 4.95 4.59 -29.23
N SER A 914 4.44 5.17 -28.12
CA SER A 914 4.64 4.61 -26.76
C SER A 914 4.08 3.19 -26.64
N TYR A 915 2.96 2.93 -27.32
CA TYR A 915 2.34 1.61 -27.37
C TYR A 915 3.22 0.56 -28.07
N TYR A 916 4.10 0.97 -28.99
CA TYR A 916 5.03 0.05 -29.66
C TYR A 916 6.13 -0.39 -28.69
N ILE A 917 6.61 0.52 -27.84
CA ILE A 917 7.54 0.19 -26.74
C ILE A 917 6.87 -0.79 -25.76
N LYS A 918 5.61 -0.51 -25.35
CA LYS A 918 4.82 -1.43 -24.53
C LYS A 918 4.71 -2.82 -25.17
N THR A 919 4.45 -2.87 -26.48
CA THR A 919 4.35 -4.14 -27.23
C THR A 919 5.65 -4.93 -27.24
N VAL A 920 6.81 -4.28 -27.41
CA VAL A 920 8.12 -4.94 -27.28
C VAL A 920 8.25 -5.58 -25.90
N LEU A 921 7.93 -4.84 -24.84
CA LEU A 921 8.03 -5.35 -23.48
C LEU A 921 7.07 -6.51 -23.21
N LEU A 922 5.86 -6.52 -23.79
CA LEU A 922 4.97 -7.68 -23.69
C LEU A 922 5.59 -8.94 -24.32
N HIS A 923 6.29 -8.82 -25.45
CA HIS A 923 7.03 -9.97 -26.01
C HIS A 923 8.24 -10.37 -25.15
N ILE A 924 8.94 -9.42 -24.54
CA ILE A 924 10.06 -9.74 -23.62
C ILE A 924 9.52 -10.47 -22.38
N VAL A 925 8.36 -10.06 -21.85
CA VAL A 925 7.69 -10.71 -20.72
C VAL A 925 7.39 -12.18 -21.00
N ASP A 926 6.99 -12.56 -22.23
CA ASP A 926 6.75 -13.97 -22.59
C ASP A 926 8.01 -14.86 -22.46
N HIS A 927 9.20 -14.26 -22.41
CA HIS A 927 10.49 -14.96 -22.46
C HIS A 927 11.36 -14.75 -21.22
N LYS A 928 10.91 -13.95 -20.25
CA LYS A 928 11.63 -13.69 -18.99
C LYS A 928 10.78 -14.12 -17.80
N ASP A 929 11.38 -14.85 -16.89
CA ASP A 929 10.73 -15.21 -15.63
C ASP A 929 10.51 -13.99 -14.71
N LEU A 930 9.73 -14.19 -13.65
CA LEU A 930 9.43 -13.14 -12.68
C LEU A 930 10.69 -12.61 -11.98
N SER A 931 11.67 -13.49 -11.71
CA SER A 931 12.93 -13.12 -11.05
C SER A 931 13.72 -12.09 -11.84
N PHE A 932 13.73 -12.14 -13.18
CA PHE A 932 14.39 -11.14 -14.01
C PHE A 932 13.89 -9.71 -13.69
N TRP A 933 12.60 -9.54 -13.45
CA TRP A 933 11.98 -8.24 -13.14
C TRP A 933 12.17 -7.78 -11.69
N THR A 934 12.86 -8.58 -10.87
CA THR A 934 13.28 -8.21 -9.51
C THR A 934 14.73 -7.75 -9.43
N ASN A 935 15.51 -7.95 -10.51
CA ASN A 935 16.88 -7.47 -10.63
C ASN A 935 16.95 -5.93 -10.59
N PRO A 936 18.13 -5.34 -10.27
CA PRO A 936 18.35 -3.89 -10.31
C PRO A 936 17.87 -3.23 -11.62
N LEU A 937 17.35 -2.01 -11.51
CA LEU A 937 16.77 -1.28 -12.65
C LEU A 937 17.79 -1.08 -13.78
N SER A 938 19.05 -0.82 -13.45
CA SER A 938 20.18 -0.70 -14.36
C SER A 938 20.40 -1.94 -15.23
N GLN A 939 20.40 -3.12 -14.62
CA GLN A 939 20.55 -4.39 -15.33
C GLN A 939 19.36 -4.65 -16.26
N VAL A 940 18.14 -4.49 -15.74
CA VAL A 940 16.92 -4.72 -16.52
C VAL A 940 16.81 -3.73 -17.67
N PHE A 941 17.09 -2.46 -17.42
CA PHE A 941 17.10 -1.42 -18.45
C PHE A 941 18.09 -1.73 -19.57
N MET A 942 19.33 -2.11 -19.25
CA MET A 942 20.34 -2.40 -20.29
C MET A 942 20.01 -3.66 -21.09
N THR A 943 19.52 -4.72 -20.44
CA THR A 943 19.09 -5.93 -21.15
C THR A 943 17.92 -5.63 -22.08
N VAL A 944 16.88 -4.96 -21.58
CA VAL A 944 15.70 -4.62 -22.38
C VAL A 944 16.04 -3.62 -23.49
N LEU A 945 16.95 -2.66 -23.27
CA LEU A 945 17.40 -1.71 -24.28
C LEU A 945 18.07 -2.40 -25.48
N LYS A 946 18.89 -3.42 -25.21
CA LYS A 946 19.50 -4.26 -26.26
C LYS A 946 18.45 -5.03 -27.04
N GLU A 947 17.52 -5.69 -26.35
CA GLU A 947 16.44 -6.43 -27.01
C GLU A 947 15.56 -5.49 -27.85
N TYR A 948 15.18 -4.33 -27.30
CA TYR A 948 14.45 -3.28 -28.01
C TYR A 948 15.17 -2.84 -29.29
N ARG A 949 16.50 -2.69 -29.25
CA ARG A 949 17.29 -2.37 -30.44
C ARG A 949 17.17 -3.44 -31.52
N GLU A 950 17.18 -4.72 -31.17
CA GLU A 950 17.08 -5.80 -32.16
C GLU A 950 15.70 -5.79 -32.85
N PHE A 951 14.59 -5.54 -32.14
CA PHE A 951 13.28 -5.34 -32.78
C PHE A 951 13.28 -4.19 -33.82
N ILE A 952 13.98 -3.10 -33.55
CA ILE A 952 14.12 -1.97 -34.49
C ILE A 952 15.04 -2.33 -35.66
N LYS A 953 16.17 -3.00 -35.38
CA LYS A 953 17.16 -3.44 -36.36
C LYS A 953 16.55 -4.43 -37.36
N ASP A 954 15.75 -5.36 -36.87
CA ASP A 954 15.01 -6.35 -37.66
C ASP A 954 13.80 -5.72 -38.38
N GLN A 955 13.57 -4.42 -38.18
CA GLN A 955 12.47 -3.64 -38.74
C GLN A 955 11.09 -4.24 -38.45
N LYS A 956 10.98 -4.94 -37.32
CA LYS A 956 9.80 -5.74 -37.01
C LYS A 956 9.45 -5.63 -35.53
N ILE A 957 8.34 -4.96 -35.23
CA ILE A 957 7.64 -5.06 -33.94
C ILE A 957 6.30 -5.76 -34.22
N PRO A 958 6.22 -7.08 -34.05
CA PRO A 958 4.95 -7.79 -34.19
C PRO A 958 3.97 -7.25 -33.16
N TYR A 959 2.74 -6.97 -33.55
CA TYR A 959 1.69 -6.68 -32.60
C TYR A 959 1.53 -7.88 -31.67
N TYR A 960 1.51 -7.64 -30.35
CA TYR A 960 1.51 -8.72 -29.36
C TYR A 960 0.38 -9.71 -29.62
N TRP A 961 -0.85 -9.23 -29.79
CA TRP A 961 -2.02 -10.09 -29.95
C TRP A 961 -2.16 -10.70 -31.33
N ASN A 962 -1.57 -10.15 -32.39
CA ASN A 962 -1.59 -10.74 -33.73
C ASN A 962 -0.26 -10.50 -34.45
N LYS A 963 0.62 -11.50 -34.42
CA LYS A 963 2.02 -11.40 -34.90
C LYS A 963 2.14 -11.10 -36.40
N LYS A 964 1.06 -11.25 -37.19
CA LYS A 964 1.05 -10.88 -38.62
C LYS A 964 1.07 -9.37 -38.84
N ASN A 965 0.71 -8.58 -37.83
CA ASN A 965 0.75 -7.12 -37.91
C ASN A 965 2.12 -6.58 -37.45
N ASN A 966 2.87 -5.94 -38.34
CA ASN A 966 4.09 -5.23 -37.95
C ASN A 966 3.78 -3.76 -37.64
N LEU A 967 3.88 -3.36 -36.37
CA LEU A 967 3.52 -2.02 -35.89
C LEU A 967 4.39 -0.90 -36.50
N ILE A 968 5.61 -1.23 -36.92
CA ILE A 968 6.58 -0.29 -37.52
C ILE A 968 6.78 -0.51 -39.02
N GLY A 969 6.01 -1.39 -39.67
CA GLY A 969 6.20 -1.74 -41.08
C GLY A 969 6.02 -0.60 -42.10
N LYS A 970 5.47 0.54 -41.67
CA LYS A 970 5.31 1.76 -42.47
C LYS A 970 6.45 2.79 -42.29
N VAL A 971 7.35 2.54 -41.35
CA VAL A 971 8.50 3.43 -41.10
C VAL A 971 9.60 3.02 -42.09
N GLY A 972 10.15 3.99 -42.82
CA GLY A 972 11.16 3.71 -43.85
C GLY A 972 12.40 3.01 -43.28
N SER A 973 12.96 2.07 -44.04
CA SER A 973 14.12 1.26 -43.66
C SER A 973 15.29 2.11 -43.16
N ASP A 974 15.62 3.20 -43.87
CA ASP A 974 16.71 4.10 -43.48
C ASP A 974 16.45 4.80 -42.14
N THR A 975 15.18 5.15 -41.87
CA THR A 975 14.79 5.74 -40.59
C THR A 975 14.96 4.73 -39.45
N LEU A 976 14.57 3.47 -39.66
CA LEU A 976 14.71 2.41 -38.66
C LEU A 976 16.19 2.04 -38.44
N ALA A 977 16.98 1.97 -39.50
CA ALA A 977 18.43 1.77 -39.43
C ALA A 977 19.09 2.90 -38.60
N ASN A 978 18.72 4.16 -38.86
CA ASN A 978 19.20 5.31 -38.11
C ASN A 978 18.79 5.24 -36.62
N VAL A 979 17.56 4.86 -36.31
CA VAL A 979 17.10 4.67 -34.92
C VAL A 979 17.90 3.56 -34.23
N SER A 980 18.06 2.40 -34.88
CA SER A 980 18.82 1.26 -34.34
C SER A 980 20.30 1.59 -34.13
N ASN A 981 20.92 2.30 -35.08
CA ASN A 981 22.30 2.75 -34.97
C ASN A 981 22.47 3.73 -33.80
N ARG A 982 21.55 4.69 -33.64
CA ARG A 982 21.56 5.62 -32.49
C ARG A 982 21.43 4.89 -31.17
N ILE A 983 20.51 3.93 -31.05
CA ILE A 983 20.40 3.11 -29.83
C ILE A 983 21.68 2.29 -29.59
N GLY A 984 22.29 1.76 -30.65
CA GLY A 984 23.57 1.05 -30.58
C GLY A 984 24.71 1.94 -30.07
N VAL A 985 24.75 3.21 -30.48
CA VAL A 985 25.69 4.21 -29.95
C VAL A 985 25.43 4.46 -28.47
N VAL A 986 24.16 4.59 -28.04
CA VAL A 986 23.81 4.74 -26.61
C VAL A 986 24.30 3.56 -25.78
N ILE A 987 24.02 2.33 -26.23
CA ILE A 987 24.45 1.11 -25.53
C ILE A 987 25.97 1.08 -25.40
N LYS A 988 26.70 1.32 -26.51
CA LYS A 988 28.17 1.36 -26.50
C LYS A 988 28.72 2.46 -25.60
N ASP A 989 28.13 3.66 -25.61
CA ASP A 989 28.58 4.78 -24.78
C ASP A 989 28.43 4.43 -23.29
N ILE A 990 27.29 3.86 -22.89
CA ILE A 990 27.05 3.42 -21.50
C ILE A 990 28.00 2.28 -21.11
N GLU A 991 28.19 1.28 -21.98
CA GLU A 991 29.05 0.12 -21.69
C GLU A 991 30.55 0.46 -21.65
N ASN A 992 30.99 1.41 -22.47
CA ASN A 992 32.38 1.88 -22.48
C ASN A 992 32.68 2.87 -21.35
N ASN A 993 31.65 3.45 -20.72
CA ASN A 993 31.78 4.39 -19.60
C ASN A 993 30.98 3.93 -18.37
N PRO A 994 31.20 2.70 -17.86
CA PRO A 994 30.40 2.13 -16.77
C PRO A 994 30.59 2.88 -15.44
N ASP A 995 31.73 3.55 -15.28
CA ASP A 995 32.09 4.33 -14.09
C ASP A 995 31.58 5.78 -14.14
N LYS A 996 30.91 6.17 -15.24
CA LYS A 996 30.37 7.53 -15.48
C LYS A 996 28.84 7.49 -15.68
N PRO A 997 28.05 7.42 -14.60
CA PRO A 997 26.60 7.28 -14.66
C PRO A 997 25.90 8.45 -15.37
N GLU A 998 26.52 9.63 -15.45
CA GLU A 998 26.05 10.76 -16.24
C GLU A 998 25.90 10.41 -17.73
N THR A 999 26.62 9.37 -18.21
CA THR A 999 26.52 8.87 -19.58
C THR A 999 25.11 8.38 -19.89
N VAL A 1000 24.42 7.71 -18.95
CA VAL A 1000 23.01 7.32 -19.19
C VAL A 1000 22.07 8.53 -19.06
N ALA A 1001 22.36 9.46 -18.16
CA ALA A 1001 21.58 10.69 -18.00
C ALA A 1001 21.58 11.55 -19.28
N LYS A 1002 22.71 11.62 -19.99
CA LYS A 1002 22.86 12.30 -21.29
C LYS A 1002 21.76 11.94 -22.31
N TYR A 1003 21.31 10.69 -22.29
CA TYR A 1003 20.31 10.19 -23.23
C TYR A 1003 18.88 10.20 -22.68
N LEU A 1004 18.73 10.29 -21.36
CA LEU A 1004 17.45 10.29 -20.66
C LEU A 1004 16.97 11.68 -20.24
N CYS A 1005 17.84 12.69 -20.19
CA CYS A 1005 17.56 14.02 -19.66
C CYS A 1005 17.89 15.11 -20.71
N LYS A 1006 17.19 16.26 -20.71
CA LYS A 1006 17.61 17.43 -21.51
C LYS A 1006 18.84 18.08 -20.87
N ILE A 1007 19.55 18.96 -21.58
CA ILE A 1007 20.80 19.60 -21.10
C ILE A 1007 20.62 20.21 -19.69
N TRP A 1008 19.50 20.89 -19.42
CA TRP A 1008 19.20 21.46 -18.10
C TRP A 1008 18.96 20.39 -17.02
N ASP A 1009 18.20 19.34 -17.35
CA ASP A 1009 18.00 18.19 -16.47
C ASP A 1009 19.33 17.44 -16.20
N GLN A 1010 20.25 17.41 -17.17
CA GLN A 1010 21.58 16.79 -17.03
C GLN A 1010 22.49 17.60 -16.09
N ILE A 1011 22.35 18.93 -16.07
CA ILE A 1011 23.06 19.80 -15.12
C ILE A 1011 22.58 19.47 -13.70
N ASP A 1012 21.26 19.36 -13.48
CA ASP A 1012 20.71 18.96 -12.18
C ASP A 1012 21.17 17.56 -11.73
N VAL A 1013 21.32 16.60 -12.66
CA VAL A 1013 21.85 15.26 -12.37
C VAL A 1013 23.35 15.27 -12.09
N LYS A 1014 24.16 16.06 -12.83
CA LYS A 1014 25.60 16.22 -12.59
C LYS A 1014 25.89 16.94 -11.28
N CYS A 1015 25.11 17.97 -10.93
CA CYS A 1015 25.22 18.66 -9.64
C CYS A 1015 24.98 17.70 -8.47
N VAL A 1016 24.02 16.79 -8.60
CA VAL A 1016 23.77 15.74 -7.60
C VAL A 1016 24.95 14.79 -7.47
N GLN A 1017 25.69 14.47 -8.54
CA GLN A 1017 26.87 13.59 -8.46
C GLN A 1017 28.14 14.30 -7.97
N LEU A 1018 28.37 15.55 -8.37
CA LEU A 1018 29.52 16.36 -7.91
C LEU A 1018 29.46 16.64 -6.41
N GLU A 1019 28.26 16.69 -5.81
CA GLU A 1019 28.07 16.75 -4.35
C GLU A 1019 28.54 15.47 -3.61
N PHE A 1020 28.84 14.37 -4.32
CA PHE A 1020 29.33 13.11 -3.74
C PHE A 1020 30.80 12.80 -4.03
N SER A 1021 31.55 13.63 -4.75
CA SER A 1021 32.91 13.24 -5.20
C SER A 1021 34.00 14.33 -5.25
N VAL A 1022 33.83 15.54 -4.71
CA VAL A 1022 34.87 16.59 -4.80
C VAL A 1022 35.10 17.35 -3.50
N SER A 1023 36.37 17.47 -3.08
CA SER A 1023 36.84 18.34 -2.00
C SER A 1023 36.86 19.82 -2.45
N ARG A 1024 36.76 20.74 -1.49
CA ARG A 1024 36.40 22.17 -1.68
C ARG A 1024 37.22 22.99 -2.70
N ASP A 1025 38.40 22.56 -3.14
CA ASP A 1025 39.33 23.42 -3.90
C ASP A 1025 39.18 23.34 -5.43
N GLU A 1026 38.65 22.25 -6.00
CA GLU A 1026 38.47 22.13 -7.46
C GLU A 1026 37.24 22.90 -8.00
N TYR A 1027 36.28 23.22 -7.13
CA TYR A 1027 35.06 23.96 -7.51
C TYR A 1027 35.34 25.41 -7.94
N ARG A 1028 36.46 25.99 -7.48
CA ARG A 1028 36.87 27.37 -7.83
C ARG A 1028 37.49 27.50 -9.22
N ILE A 1029 37.99 26.40 -9.79
CA ILE A 1029 38.72 26.41 -11.08
C ILE A 1029 37.76 26.22 -12.28
N LEU A 1030 36.64 25.53 -12.10
CA LEU A 1030 35.66 25.28 -13.18
C LEU A 1030 34.66 26.43 -13.38
N ALA A 1031 34.50 27.33 -12.41
CA ALA A 1031 33.60 28.48 -12.47
C ALA A 1031 34.31 29.75 -13.00
N GLY A 1032 35.05 29.61 -14.11
CA GLY A 1032 35.88 30.65 -14.73
C GLY A 1032 35.26 32.04 -14.69
N GLY A 1033 36.00 32.98 -14.10
CA GLY A 1033 35.57 34.34 -13.88
C GLY A 1033 35.64 35.24 -15.11
N VAL A 1034 34.84 36.31 -15.05
CA VAL A 1034 35.24 37.64 -15.51
C VAL A 1034 34.79 38.61 -14.43
N VAL A 1035 35.76 39.18 -13.72
CA VAL A 1035 35.61 40.43 -12.97
C VAL A 1035 35.91 41.54 -13.95
N THR A 1036 34.95 42.43 -14.21
CA THR A 1036 35.24 43.81 -14.57
C THR A 1036 34.41 44.74 -13.71
N GLU A 1037 35.13 45.57 -12.96
CA GLU A 1037 34.63 46.69 -12.18
C GLU A 1037 34.00 47.75 -13.09
N ALA A 1038 32.82 48.26 -12.72
CA ALA A 1038 32.44 49.63 -13.04
C ALA A 1038 31.37 50.10 -12.04
N SER A 1039 31.76 51.13 -11.28
CA SER A 1039 30.96 51.87 -10.32
C SER A 1039 29.94 52.80 -11.00
N THR A 1040 28.83 52.99 -10.29
CA THR A 1040 28.01 54.22 -10.18
C THR A 1040 27.15 54.72 -11.37
N GLN A 1041 25.90 55.04 -10.96
CA GLN A 1041 25.01 56.14 -11.39
C GLN A 1041 23.78 55.85 -12.26
N SER A 1042 22.64 55.96 -11.57
CA SER A 1042 21.41 56.72 -11.88
C SER A 1042 20.64 56.52 -13.20
N SER A 1043 19.36 56.25 -12.96
CA SER A 1043 18.18 56.94 -13.50
C SER A 1043 17.63 56.55 -14.87
N ASN A 1044 16.32 56.32 -14.81
CA ASN A 1044 15.28 56.77 -15.73
C ASN A 1044 14.94 55.96 -16.98
N GLN A 1045 13.61 55.74 -17.04
CA GLN A 1045 12.73 55.81 -18.20
C GLN A 1045 12.45 54.55 -19.01
N SER A 1046 11.29 53.97 -18.65
CA SER A 1046 10.09 53.80 -19.47
C SER A 1046 10.16 52.99 -20.78
N CYS A 1047 9.38 51.91 -20.77
CA CYS A 1047 8.59 51.38 -21.89
C CYS A 1047 8.11 52.45 -22.87
N VAL A 1048 8.14 52.15 -24.18
CA VAL A 1048 6.97 52.16 -25.10
C VAL A 1048 7.29 51.21 -26.28
N VAL A 1049 6.69 50.01 -26.30
CA VAL A 1049 5.63 49.49 -27.23
C VAL A 1049 6.05 49.23 -28.68
N ALA A 1050 6.11 47.94 -29.04
CA ALA A 1050 5.40 47.33 -30.18
C ALA A 1050 5.32 45.81 -29.95
#